data_AF-A0A944GFD4-F1
#
_entry.id   AF-A0A944GFD4-F1
#
_cell.length_a   1.000
_cell.length_b   1.000
_cell.length_c   1.000
_cell.angle_alpha   90.00
_cell.angle_beta   90.00
_cell.angle_gamma   90.00
#
_symmetry.space_group_name_H-M   'P 1'
#
loop_
_entity.id
_entity.type
_entity.pdbx_description
1 polymer ?
#
loop_
_entity_poly.entity_id
_entity_poly.type
_entity_poly.pdbx_seq_one_letter_code
_entity_poly.pdbx_strand_id
1 'polypeptide(L)'
;MRRSVLLAYATVAACAMFVSSTAHAISICLDPGHGGSDPGAVGCGLKEAEVVLKSSKMLKTMLESAGHTVYMTRTSNVDVGLGARASYANGKGVATFASIHNNSFSNPTATGIETFCYINNLSKKSGTQAKNIQNNMIATWPLTNRGAKEANYAVVRETNMPATLSELAFISNCSKDAKYLANDAELKRAMVAHCKAIVAQWGGNAAKCSEGGGGGGGGETTSKGTIMAGTFNTTIANDKWLGGVKYTVGGQTQTSAGSYSMMSFSLAPGKYSATASKDGFNTATKECQAVTAGQVAWCSIALTPKPAEIKPGTAVGHVDNAATGAHIANAKVDIKNGATATYNGKDKWSFSVNPGTYQIIATADGYDDNEKSCTVVSQKESDCTITLTPKKGTITGAVTDGAQNVAAKVSLNDSNVDYDASTPFTFTVDAGTYTINAIAEGYKPGSASCTVNPGQTATCNITVEREQVAVERGTLMGLVKDANSGENVKSDVTTNDQTVHFTGTEYYRFYLEPGEYTVTATATGYEKGETKCTVKSGESVHCDISITPLGGAFAGTLLDAVTKQPIDSAKKPIIKIGESTVEVDDKGAWKSTQAAGEYDVSASAEGYRTTAVSCTVEPGNQESPCEILLVPNDTATGALVGYVYDSRSETMRIPATVSIDGYSPAKYPGKGTWRMTNLPAGFYNVRATADGYYEATRECQVMPSDDDKEYSPCNIGLVAKSTGGAVVEAEYDTPTTKVQVYSDSCSATPATNNAHSWMAWALGIVALVGLGIRRRLS
;
A
#
# COMPACT_ATOMS: atom_id res chain seq x y z
N MET A 1 -18.42 112.55 -28.89
CA MET A 1 -18.67 111.16 -28.45
C MET A 1 -19.33 110.38 -29.59
N ARG A 2 -18.83 109.17 -29.88
CA ARG A 2 -19.49 108.02 -30.55
C ARG A 2 -19.81 108.04 -32.07
N ARG A 3 -19.49 106.87 -32.70
CA ARG A 3 -20.21 106.10 -33.77
C ARG A 3 -20.12 106.64 -35.22
N SER A 4 -20.22 105.88 -36.33
CA SER A 4 -20.33 104.45 -36.70
C SER A 4 -20.26 104.31 -38.25
N VAL A 5 -19.63 103.21 -38.77
CA VAL A 5 -20.03 102.21 -39.83
C VAL A 5 -20.89 102.62 -41.05
N LEU A 6 -20.85 102.05 -42.28
CA LEU A 6 -19.93 101.36 -43.23
C LEU A 6 -20.80 100.94 -44.46
N LEU A 7 -20.25 100.91 -45.68
CA LEU A 7 -20.98 100.75 -46.97
C LEU A 7 -20.49 99.52 -47.79
N ALA A 8 -21.36 99.06 -48.71
CA ALA A 8 -21.30 97.88 -49.59
C ALA A 8 -20.47 98.03 -50.90
N TYR A 9 -20.14 96.90 -51.58
CA TYR A 9 -20.51 96.51 -52.97
C TYR A 9 -19.61 95.36 -53.54
N ALA A 10 -20.14 94.59 -54.51
CA ALA A 10 -19.68 93.30 -55.02
C ALA A 10 -19.19 93.33 -56.50
N THR A 11 -18.39 92.32 -56.97
CA THR A 11 -18.50 91.60 -58.29
C THR A 11 -17.36 90.57 -58.61
N VAL A 12 -17.76 89.32 -58.90
CA VAL A 12 -17.38 88.32 -59.96
C VAL A 12 -15.97 87.67 -60.09
N ALA A 13 -15.96 86.35 -59.76
CA ALA A 13 -15.36 85.15 -60.40
C ALA A 13 -13.84 84.89 -60.51
N ALA A 14 -13.37 83.93 -59.71
CA ALA A 14 -12.59 82.77 -60.18
C ALA A 14 -12.72 81.58 -59.21
N CYS A 15 -13.28 80.48 -59.74
CA CYS A 15 -13.02 79.06 -59.45
C CYS A 15 -12.72 78.59 -58.01
N ALA A 16 -13.69 77.82 -57.49
CA ALA A 16 -13.56 76.45 -56.97
C ALA A 16 -12.44 76.09 -55.96
N MET A 17 -12.88 75.29 -54.97
CA MET A 17 -12.10 74.54 -53.96
C MET A 17 -11.64 75.44 -52.80
N PHE A 18 -12.12 75.29 -51.56
CA PHE A 18 -11.99 74.09 -50.75
C PHE A 18 -13.29 73.80 -49.98
N VAL A 19 -14.03 72.77 -50.38
CA VAL A 19 -14.72 71.96 -49.37
C VAL A 19 -13.59 71.22 -48.65
N SER A 20 -13.18 71.71 -47.48
CA SER A 20 -12.38 70.88 -46.59
C SER A 20 -13.32 69.78 -46.09
N SER A 21 -13.38 68.68 -46.84
CA SER A 21 -13.90 67.45 -46.28
C SER A 21 -13.01 67.14 -45.09
N THR A 22 -13.60 67.08 -43.91
CA THR A 22 -12.95 66.48 -42.75
C THR A 22 -12.70 65.02 -43.10
N ALA A 23 -11.54 64.75 -43.71
CA ALA A 23 -11.10 63.41 -44.07
C ALA A 23 -11.06 62.59 -42.78
N HIS A 24 -12.00 61.65 -42.65
CA HIS A 24 -12.04 60.75 -41.50
C HIS A 24 -10.77 59.91 -41.53
N ALA A 25 -9.90 60.11 -40.54
CA ALA A 25 -8.74 59.27 -40.34
C ALA A 25 -9.21 57.83 -40.05
N ILE A 26 -9.01 56.92 -41.00
CA ILE A 26 -9.25 55.49 -40.80
C ILE A 26 -7.97 54.76 -40.37
N SER A 27 -8.15 53.61 -39.73
CA SER A 27 -7.09 52.65 -39.44
C SER A 27 -6.96 51.63 -40.58
N ILE A 28 -5.74 51.40 -41.05
CA ILE A 28 -5.41 50.48 -42.16
C ILE A 28 -4.38 49.48 -41.65
N CYS A 29 -4.50 48.20 -41.99
CA CYS A 29 -3.43 47.23 -41.77
C CYS A 29 -2.80 46.83 -43.10
N LEU A 30 -1.50 47.06 -43.23
CA LEU A 30 -0.69 46.56 -44.35
C LEU A 30 -0.02 45.24 -43.94
N ASP A 31 -0.08 44.25 -44.81
CA ASP A 31 0.53 42.95 -44.59
C ASP A 31 1.63 42.67 -45.61
N PRO A 32 2.91 42.90 -45.28
CA PRO A 32 3.98 42.43 -46.14
C PRO A 32 4.06 40.91 -46.06
N GLY A 33 3.73 40.23 -47.16
CA GLY A 33 3.73 38.76 -47.26
C GLY A 33 5.05 38.12 -46.84
N HIS A 34 5.03 36.86 -46.40
CA HIS A 34 6.24 36.10 -46.01
C HIS A 34 7.04 36.77 -44.86
N GLY A 35 8.31 36.43 -44.70
CA GLY A 35 9.24 37.01 -43.73
C GLY A 35 9.95 35.96 -42.88
N GLY A 36 11.15 36.28 -42.43
CA GLY A 36 11.94 35.39 -41.56
C GLY A 36 12.44 34.16 -42.31
N SER A 37 12.06 32.98 -41.83
CA SER A 37 12.38 31.68 -42.43
C SER A 37 11.65 31.42 -43.75
N ASP A 38 10.53 32.11 -44.00
CA ASP A 38 9.82 32.08 -45.27
C ASP A 38 10.28 33.27 -46.15
N PRO A 39 11.15 33.08 -47.15
CA PRO A 39 11.58 34.15 -48.05
C PRO A 39 10.52 34.51 -49.10
N GLY A 40 9.43 33.76 -49.18
CA GLY A 40 8.52 33.74 -50.32
C GLY A 40 9.20 33.26 -51.60
N ALA A 41 8.69 33.68 -52.74
CA ALA A 41 9.34 33.39 -54.01
C ALA A 41 10.72 34.05 -54.08
N VAL A 42 11.71 33.29 -54.58
CA VAL A 42 13.08 33.76 -54.79
C VAL A 42 13.41 33.63 -56.26
N GLY A 43 13.85 34.73 -56.87
CA GLY A 43 14.16 34.77 -58.29
C GLY A 43 14.97 36.00 -58.64
N CYS A 44 15.91 35.86 -59.57
CA CYS A 44 16.58 37.00 -60.20
C CYS A 44 17.32 37.94 -59.24
N GLY A 45 17.89 37.37 -58.17
CA GLY A 45 18.58 38.12 -57.12
C GLY A 45 17.66 38.81 -56.11
N LEU A 46 16.35 38.60 -56.20
CA LEU A 46 15.35 39.16 -55.31
C LEU A 46 14.74 38.06 -54.44
N LYS A 47 14.35 38.44 -53.22
CA LYS A 47 13.50 37.65 -52.33
C LYS A 47 12.21 38.40 -52.10
N GLU A 48 11.09 37.74 -52.31
CA GLU A 48 9.77 38.35 -52.20
C GLU A 48 9.58 39.04 -50.84
N ALA A 49 9.91 38.35 -49.74
CA ALA A 49 9.78 38.87 -48.38
C ALA A 49 10.49 40.24 -48.15
N GLU A 50 11.61 40.48 -48.82
CA GLU A 50 12.38 41.74 -48.71
C GLU A 50 11.74 42.85 -49.57
N VAL A 51 11.36 42.52 -50.81
CA VAL A 51 10.72 43.45 -51.74
C VAL A 51 9.38 43.93 -51.19
N VAL A 52 8.52 43.02 -50.71
CA VAL A 52 7.19 43.39 -50.20
C VAL A 52 7.30 44.19 -48.90
N LEU A 53 8.27 43.90 -48.02
CA LEU A 53 8.49 44.70 -46.82
C LEU A 53 8.90 46.14 -47.16
N LYS A 54 9.78 46.30 -48.16
CA LYS A 54 10.22 47.60 -48.65
C LYS A 54 9.04 48.39 -49.22
N SER A 55 8.26 47.77 -50.10
CA SER A 55 7.06 48.34 -50.71
C SER A 55 6.03 48.77 -49.66
N SER A 56 5.70 47.90 -48.71
CA SER A 56 4.72 48.22 -47.66
C SER A 56 5.18 49.35 -46.73
N LYS A 57 6.48 49.52 -46.48
CA LYS A 57 7.00 50.67 -45.71
C LYS A 57 6.85 52.00 -46.45
N MET A 58 7.09 52.01 -47.77
CA MET A 58 6.84 53.17 -48.62
C MET A 58 5.34 53.51 -48.59
N LEU A 59 4.48 52.52 -48.81
CA LEU A 59 3.03 52.68 -48.79
C LEU A 59 2.53 53.18 -47.42
N LYS A 60 3.05 52.63 -46.31
CA LYS A 60 2.74 53.10 -44.96
C LYS A 60 3.00 54.59 -44.79
N THR A 61 4.19 55.03 -45.16
CA THR A 61 4.61 56.43 -45.01
C THR A 61 3.67 57.38 -45.77
N MET A 62 3.28 56.98 -46.99
CA MET A 62 2.38 57.78 -47.82
C MET A 62 0.93 57.79 -47.28
N LEU A 63 0.43 56.65 -46.81
CA LEU A 63 -0.91 56.55 -46.21
C LEU A 63 -1.00 57.32 -44.88
N GLU A 64 0.04 57.29 -44.05
CA GLU A 64 0.10 58.12 -42.83
C GLU A 64 0.16 59.61 -43.18
N SER A 65 0.96 59.97 -44.17
CA SER A 65 1.00 61.35 -44.67
C SER A 65 -0.33 61.81 -45.27
N ALA A 66 -1.12 60.88 -45.82
CA ALA A 66 -2.47 61.12 -46.31
C ALA A 66 -3.53 61.22 -45.20
N GLY A 67 -3.15 61.04 -43.93
CA GLY A 67 -4.01 61.22 -42.77
C GLY A 67 -4.58 59.93 -42.17
N HIS A 68 -4.03 58.76 -42.52
CA HIS A 68 -4.47 57.48 -41.96
C HIS A 68 -3.60 57.00 -40.79
N THR A 69 -4.18 56.17 -39.92
CA THR A 69 -3.39 55.37 -38.96
C THR A 69 -3.04 54.05 -39.62
N VAL A 70 -1.76 53.71 -39.74
CA VAL A 70 -1.33 52.52 -40.47
C VAL A 70 -0.58 51.54 -39.57
N TYR A 71 -1.14 50.34 -39.44
CA TYR A 71 -0.52 49.19 -38.80
C TYR A 71 0.16 48.31 -39.85
N MET A 72 1.21 47.59 -39.45
CA MET A 72 1.81 46.54 -40.27
C MET A 72 1.86 45.22 -39.50
N THR A 73 1.56 44.10 -40.15
CA THR A 73 1.69 42.75 -39.54
C THR A 73 3.14 42.41 -39.19
N ARG A 74 4.10 42.95 -39.97
CA ARG A 74 5.54 42.98 -39.64
C ARG A 74 6.20 44.25 -40.14
N THR A 75 7.22 44.72 -39.41
CA THR A 75 8.04 45.89 -39.80
C THR A 75 9.52 45.54 -40.05
N SER A 76 9.88 44.26 -39.87
CA SER A 76 11.18 43.66 -40.10
C SER A 76 11.03 42.32 -40.86
N ASN A 77 12.15 41.72 -41.27
CA ASN A 77 12.16 40.39 -41.89
C ASN A 77 12.05 39.31 -40.79
N VAL A 78 10.82 38.99 -40.37
CA VAL A 78 10.52 38.04 -39.29
C VAL A 78 9.34 37.15 -39.70
N ASP A 79 9.30 35.94 -39.15
CA ASP A 79 8.20 35.01 -39.37
C ASP A 79 6.90 35.55 -38.76
N VAL A 80 5.84 35.55 -39.57
CA VAL A 80 4.46 35.80 -39.10
C VAL A 80 3.53 34.81 -39.79
N GLY A 81 2.88 33.94 -39.00
CA GLY A 81 1.95 32.94 -39.52
C GLY A 81 0.70 33.55 -40.15
N LEU A 82 0.11 32.87 -41.14
CA LEU A 82 -1.06 33.37 -41.88
C LEU A 82 -2.24 33.74 -40.96
N GLY A 83 -2.58 32.88 -40.00
CA GLY A 83 -3.61 33.18 -39.01
C GLY A 83 -3.25 34.36 -38.10
N ALA A 84 -1.98 34.50 -37.70
CA ALA A 84 -1.53 35.60 -36.86
C ALA A 84 -1.65 36.97 -37.55
N ARG A 85 -1.47 37.03 -38.88
CA ARG A 85 -1.69 38.24 -39.69
C ARG A 85 -3.15 38.69 -39.64
N ALA A 86 -4.07 37.74 -39.85
CA ALA A 86 -5.50 38.00 -39.77
C ALA A 86 -5.93 38.37 -38.34
N SER A 87 -5.48 37.62 -37.32
CA SER A 87 -5.76 37.92 -35.91
C SER A 87 -5.24 39.30 -35.50
N TYR A 88 -4.05 39.70 -35.96
CA TYR A 88 -3.49 41.02 -35.69
C TYR A 88 -4.37 42.13 -36.29
N ALA A 89 -4.77 42.01 -37.56
CA ALA A 89 -5.66 42.98 -38.21
C ALA A 89 -7.05 43.04 -37.53
N ASN A 90 -7.62 41.88 -37.20
CA ASN A 90 -8.90 41.76 -36.50
C ASN A 90 -8.84 42.41 -35.11
N GLY A 91 -7.79 42.13 -34.33
CA GLY A 91 -7.59 42.70 -33.00
C GLY A 91 -7.34 44.21 -32.99
N LYS A 92 -6.82 44.77 -34.09
CA LYS A 92 -6.70 46.23 -34.25
C LYS A 92 -8.00 46.92 -34.69
N GLY A 93 -9.01 46.16 -35.10
CA GLY A 93 -10.27 46.71 -35.60
C GLY A 93 -10.07 47.66 -36.78
N VAL A 94 -9.14 47.34 -37.69
CA VAL A 94 -8.83 48.22 -38.83
C VAL A 94 -10.01 48.31 -39.81
N ALA A 95 -10.17 49.46 -40.46
CA ALA A 95 -11.22 49.68 -41.45
C ALA A 95 -10.98 48.91 -42.76
N THR A 96 -9.71 48.66 -43.11
CA THR A 96 -9.33 47.86 -44.27
C THR A 96 -7.96 47.20 -44.09
N PHE A 97 -7.76 46.10 -44.83
CA PHE A 97 -6.53 45.32 -44.88
C PHE A 97 -6.01 45.24 -46.32
N ALA A 98 -4.70 45.41 -46.51
CA ALA A 98 -4.04 45.21 -47.79
C ALA A 98 -2.76 44.38 -47.60
N SER A 99 -2.74 43.18 -48.16
CA SER A 99 -1.57 42.32 -48.23
C SER A 99 -0.80 42.55 -49.55
N ILE A 100 0.53 42.56 -49.46
CA ILE A 100 1.44 42.85 -50.57
C ILE A 100 2.33 41.64 -50.79
N HIS A 101 2.30 41.10 -52.01
CA HIS A 101 3.00 39.93 -52.49
C HIS A 101 3.65 40.18 -53.86
N ASN A 102 4.54 39.28 -54.29
CA ASN A 102 5.02 39.22 -55.67
C ASN A 102 4.83 37.81 -56.21
N ASN A 103 4.33 37.72 -57.44
CA ASN A 103 3.94 36.46 -58.02
C ASN A 103 5.16 35.63 -58.46
N SER A 104 4.96 34.35 -58.68
CA SER A 104 5.97 33.46 -59.23
C SER A 104 5.31 32.31 -59.98
N PHE A 105 5.86 31.97 -61.14
CA PHE A 105 5.38 30.82 -61.92
C PHE A 105 6.49 30.27 -62.82
N SER A 106 6.49 28.95 -63.03
CA SER A 106 7.54 28.26 -63.79
C SER A 106 7.48 28.51 -65.29
N ASN A 107 6.33 28.91 -65.84
CA ASN A 107 6.25 29.30 -67.26
C ASN A 107 6.97 30.64 -67.46
N PRO A 108 8.04 30.71 -68.28
CA PRO A 108 8.85 31.91 -68.45
C PRO A 108 8.10 33.09 -69.06
N THR A 109 6.93 32.86 -69.66
CA THR A 109 6.09 33.92 -70.26
C THR A 109 5.11 34.56 -69.28
N ALA A 110 4.97 34.03 -68.06
CA ALA A 110 4.10 34.59 -67.04
C ALA A 110 4.62 35.96 -66.56
N THR A 111 3.80 37.00 -66.76
CA THR A 111 4.08 38.40 -66.38
C THR A 111 2.78 39.10 -65.99
N GLY A 112 2.90 40.21 -65.26
CA GLY A 112 1.83 41.14 -64.97
C GLY A 112 1.45 41.30 -63.50
N ILE A 113 0.48 42.18 -63.29
CA ILE A 113 -0.06 42.55 -61.98
C ILE A 113 -1.43 41.89 -61.81
N GLU A 114 -1.71 41.32 -60.63
CA GLU A 114 -3.05 40.90 -60.24
C GLU A 114 -3.36 41.29 -58.78
N THR A 115 -4.64 41.54 -58.49
CA THR A 115 -5.08 41.85 -57.13
C THR A 115 -6.30 41.01 -56.78
N PHE A 116 -6.26 40.37 -55.62
CA PHE A 116 -7.27 39.43 -55.16
C PHE A 116 -8.11 40.00 -54.02
N CYS A 117 -9.38 39.64 -53.98
CA CYS A 117 -10.20 39.62 -52.78
C CYS A 117 -10.70 38.21 -52.49
N TYR A 118 -11.35 38.00 -51.34
CA TYR A 118 -11.98 36.71 -51.04
C TYR A 118 -13.13 36.37 -52.01
N ILE A 119 -13.46 35.08 -52.12
CA ILE A 119 -14.53 34.54 -52.97
C ILE A 119 -15.88 35.22 -52.67
N ASN A 120 -16.65 35.50 -53.72
CA ASN A 120 -17.94 36.19 -53.68
C ASN A 120 -17.91 37.63 -53.13
N ASN A 121 -16.75 38.30 -53.17
CA ASN A 121 -16.56 39.66 -52.70
C ASN A 121 -16.16 40.66 -53.80
N LEU A 122 -16.07 40.25 -55.07
CA LEU A 122 -15.65 41.11 -56.18
C LEU A 122 -16.63 42.28 -56.45
N SER A 123 -17.90 42.12 -56.05
CA SER A 123 -18.94 43.16 -56.08
C SER A 123 -19.05 43.97 -54.78
N LYS A 124 -18.29 43.62 -53.74
CA LYS A 124 -18.29 44.27 -52.41
C LYS A 124 -17.12 45.25 -52.26
N LYS A 125 -17.00 45.90 -51.09
CA LYS A 125 -15.92 46.86 -50.77
C LYS A 125 -14.52 46.31 -51.02
N SER A 126 -14.26 45.02 -50.74
CA SER A 126 -12.98 44.36 -51.04
C SER A 126 -12.71 44.28 -52.53
N GLY A 127 -13.72 43.93 -53.34
CA GLY A 127 -13.64 43.89 -54.79
C GLY A 127 -13.47 45.26 -55.43
N THR A 128 -14.15 46.29 -54.91
CA THR A 128 -13.94 47.69 -55.31
C THR A 128 -12.49 48.12 -55.05
N GLN A 129 -11.95 47.77 -53.88
CA GLN A 129 -10.57 48.08 -53.53
C GLN A 129 -9.57 47.35 -54.43
N ALA A 130 -9.80 46.07 -54.69
CA ALA A 130 -8.96 45.28 -55.60
C ALA A 130 -8.93 45.88 -57.01
N LYS A 131 -10.11 46.27 -57.55
CA LYS A 131 -10.21 46.93 -58.86
C LYS A 131 -9.51 48.29 -58.89
N ASN A 132 -9.67 49.09 -57.83
CA ASN A 132 -9.02 50.39 -57.74
C ASN A 132 -7.49 50.26 -57.69
N ILE A 133 -6.97 49.34 -56.88
CA ILE A 133 -5.53 49.07 -56.79
C ILE A 133 -5.02 48.58 -58.15
N GLN A 134 -5.67 47.58 -58.74
CA GLN A 134 -5.31 47.03 -60.05
C GLN A 134 -5.23 48.11 -61.13
N ASN A 135 -6.26 48.95 -61.26
CA ASN A 135 -6.32 49.97 -62.30
C ASN A 135 -5.25 51.06 -62.12
N ASN A 136 -4.99 51.50 -60.88
CA ASN A 136 -3.96 52.51 -60.61
C ASN A 136 -2.54 51.94 -60.84
N MET A 137 -2.31 50.69 -60.42
CA MET A 137 -1.04 50.01 -60.62
C MET A 137 -0.72 49.85 -62.11
N ILE A 138 -1.69 49.41 -62.93
CA ILE A 138 -1.52 49.25 -64.38
C ILE A 138 -1.35 50.59 -65.12
N ALA A 139 -1.97 51.67 -64.63
CA ALA A 139 -1.73 53.00 -65.18
C ALA A 139 -0.30 53.51 -64.92
N THR A 140 0.38 52.96 -63.91
CA THR A 140 1.72 53.40 -63.47
C THR A 140 2.83 52.50 -64.00
N TRP A 141 2.61 51.19 -63.96
CA TRP A 141 3.54 50.19 -64.44
C TRP A 141 3.06 49.63 -65.78
N PRO A 142 3.83 49.77 -66.87
CA PRO A 142 3.49 49.23 -68.18
C PRO A 142 3.76 47.72 -68.23
N LEU A 143 3.10 46.97 -67.34
CA LEU A 143 3.13 45.52 -67.20
C LEU A 143 1.77 44.93 -67.61
N THR A 144 1.75 43.63 -67.84
CA THR A 144 0.54 42.91 -68.25
C THR A 144 -0.59 43.07 -67.22
N ASN A 145 -1.77 43.51 -67.65
CA ASN A 145 -2.94 43.59 -66.78
C ASN A 145 -3.62 42.22 -66.64
N ARG A 146 -3.51 41.59 -65.48
CA ARG A 146 -4.14 40.29 -65.20
C ARG A 146 -5.48 40.43 -64.46
N GLY A 147 -5.86 41.65 -64.09
CA GLY A 147 -7.16 41.98 -63.53
C GLY A 147 -7.29 41.77 -62.02
N ALA A 148 -8.41 42.25 -61.48
CA ALA A 148 -8.84 41.97 -60.12
C ALA A 148 -9.63 40.65 -60.09
N LYS A 149 -9.31 39.77 -59.14
CA LYS A 149 -9.81 38.38 -59.08
C LYS A 149 -10.29 38.02 -57.69
N GLU A 150 -10.90 36.84 -57.58
CA GLU A 150 -11.24 36.22 -56.31
C GLU A 150 -10.34 35.01 -56.06
N ALA A 151 -9.90 34.83 -54.81
CA ALA A 151 -9.12 33.67 -54.38
C ALA A 151 -9.36 33.33 -52.92
N ASN A 152 -9.10 32.07 -52.54
CA ASN A 152 -9.29 31.54 -51.20
C ASN A 152 -8.03 31.69 -50.31
N TYR A 153 -7.33 32.84 -50.37
CA TYR A 153 -6.15 33.07 -49.53
C TYR A 153 -6.55 33.33 -48.07
N ALA A 154 -5.82 32.74 -47.13
CA ALA A 154 -6.15 32.80 -45.70
C ALA A 154 -6.30 34.24 -45.19
N VAL A 155 -5.36 35.13 -45.54
CA VAL A 155 -5.34 36.53 -45.06
C VAL A 155 -6.48 37.41 -45.57
N VAL A 156 -7.15 37.05 -46.67
CA VAL A 156 -8.37 37.76 -47.14
C VAL A 156 -9.65 37.05 -46.71
N ARG A 157 -9.58 35.76 -46.36
CA ARG A 157 -10.69 34.96 -45.85
C ARG A 157 -10.94 35.20 -44.35
N GLU A 158 -9.88 35.26 -43.56
CA GLU A 158 -9.93 35.21 -42.09
C GLU A 158 -9.95 36.61 -41.44
N THR A 159 -9.79 37.66 -42.22
CA THR A 159 -9.96 39.05 -41.78
C THR A 159 -11.42 39.48 -41.79
N ASN A 160 -11.83 40.24 -40.77
CA ASN A 160 -13.21 40.68 -40.56
C ASN A 160 -13.56 41.99 -41.30
N MET A 161 -12.58 42.67 -41.88
CA MET A 161 -12.75 43.92 -42.62
C MET A 161 -12.52 43.71 -44.13
N PRO A 162 -12.88 44.67 -45.01
CA PRO A 162 -12.55 44.58 -46.42
C PRO A 162 -11.05 44.44 -46.66
N ALA A 163 -10.67 43.36 -47.35
CA ALA A 163 -9.30 42.89 -47.47
C ALA A 163 -8.92 42.59 -48.93
N THR A 164 -7.71 42.98 -49.31
CA THR A 164 -7.11 42.68 -50.62
C THR A 164 -5.73 42.06 -50.48
N LEU A 165 -5.32 41.25 -51.46
CA LEU A 165 -3.94 40.78 -51.63
C LEU A 165 -3.46 41.16 -53.03
N SER A 166 -2.41 41.96 -53.13
CA SER A 166 -1.85 42.43 -54.39
C SER A 166 -0.57 41.68 -54.73
N GLU A 167 -0.56 41.03 -55.89
CA GLU A 167 0.63 40.49 -56.53
C GLU A 167 1.21 41.57 -57.45
N LEU A 168 2.25 42.27 -56.98
CA LEU A 168 2.71 43.49 -57.63
C LEU A 168 3.29 43.24 -59.03
N ALA A 169 4.06 42.16 -59.20
CA ALA A 169 4.59 41.67 -60.48
C ALA A 169 5.18 40.25 -60.29
N PHE A 170 5.62 39.58 -61.35
CA PHE A 170 6.31 38.28 -61.24
C PHE A 170 7.80 38.44 -60.89
N ILE A 171 8.23 37.83 -59.78
CA ILE A 171 9.64 37.81 -59.33
C ILE A 171 10.47 36.77 -60.08
N SER A 172 9.81 35.75 -60.65
CA SER A 172 10.44 34.67 -61.42
C SER A 172 10.84 35.11 -62.83
N ASN A 173 11.61 34.28 -63.52
CA ASN A 173 11.87 34.34 -64.98
C ASN A 173 12.66 35.57 -65.48
N CYS A 174 13.12 36.44 -64.60
CA CYS A 174 14.00 37.60 -64.86
C CYS A 174 13.51 38.50 -65.99
N SER A 175 12.18 38.54 -66.11
CA SER A 175 11.45 39.29 -67.11
C SER A 175 11.48 40.79 -66.79
N LYS A 176 10.73 41.58 -67.56
CA LYS A 176 10.55 43.01 -67.30
C LYS A 176 10.06 43.26 -65.86
N ASP A 177 9.13 42.44 -65.36
CA ASP A 177 8.55 42.51 -64.02
C ASP A 177 9.62 42.56 -62.91
N ALA A 178 10.54 41.59 -62.90
CA ALA A 178 11.61 41.53 -61.89
C ALA A 178 12.49 42.78 -61.89
N LYS A 179 12.70 43.44 -63.05
CA LYS A 179 13.46 44.70 -63.14
C LYS A 179 12.73 45.88 -62.50
N TYR A 180 11.39 45.92 -62.58
CA TYR A 180 10.59 46.93 -61.86
C TYR A 180 10.62 46.66 -60.36
N LEU A 181 10.56 45.38 -59.94
CA LEU A 181 10.68 45.01 -58.53
C LEU A 181 12.06 45.30 -57.93
N ALA A 182 13.12 45.23 -58.72
CA ALA A 182 14.49 45.51 -58.27
C ALA A 182 14.79 47.02 -58.13
N ASN A 183 13.96 47.89 -58.72
CA ASN A 183 14.23 49.33 -58.79
C ASN A 183 13.40 50.10 -57.75
N ASP A 184 14.07 50.67 -56.74
CA ASP A 184 13.40 51.38 -55.64
C ASP A 184 12.57 52.59 -56.09
N ALA A 185 12.98 53.27 -57.17
CA ALA A 185 12.18 54.36 -57.72
C ALA A 185 10.88 53.81 -58.33
N GLU A 186 10.95 52.72 -59.09
CA GLU A 186 9.76 52.07 -59.67
C GLU A 186 8.82 51.52 -58.60
N LEU A 187 9.36 50.88 -57.57
CA LEU A 187 8.59 50.44 -56.40
C LEU A 187 7.88 51.61 -55.74
N LYS A 188 8.56 52.75 -55.57
CA LYS A 188 7.94 53.96 -55.03
C LYS A 188 6.80 54.46 -55.90
N ARG A 189 6.94 54.43 -57.24
CA ARG A 189 5.86 54.80 -58.18
C ARG A 189 4.64 53.88 -58.03
N ALA A 190 4.87 52.56 -57.97
CA ALA A 190 3.81 51.60 -57.68
C ALA A 190 3.12 51.88 -56.34
N MET A 191 3.87 52.16 -55.28
CA MET A 191 3.28 52.44 -53.97
C MET A 191 2.53 53.78 -53.92
N VAL A 192 2.93 54.78 -54.71
CA VAL A 192 2.13 55.99 -54.93
C VAL A 192 0.78 55.64 -55.55
N ALA A 193 0.76 54.78 -56.57
CA ALA A 193 -0.46 54.33 -57.23
C ALA A 193 -1.37 53.54 -56.27
N HIS A 194 -0.78 52.64 -55.50
CA HIS A 194 -1.48 51.85 -54.48
C HIS A 194 -2.05 52.74 -53.36
N CYS A 195 -1.31 53.76 -52.92
CA CYS A 195 -1.76 54.75 -51.94
C CYS A 195 -2.97 55.52 -52.47
N LYS A 196 -2.88 56.05 -53.70
CA LYS A 196 -3.98 56.78 -54.35
C LYS A 196 -5.24 55.92 -54.47
N ALA A 197 -5.10 54.64 -54.79
CA ALA A 197 -6.23 53.71 -54.86
C ALA A 197 -6.94 53.53 -53.50
N ILE A 198 -6.18 53.36 -52.41
CA ILE A 198 -6.74 53.22 -51.06
C ILE A 198 -7.40 54.54 -50.62
N VAL A 199 -6.71 55.67 -50.80
CA VAL A 199 -7.22 57.00 -50.42
C VAL A 199 -8.48 57.37 -51.20
N ALA A 200 -8.55 57.01 -52.49
CA ALA A 200 -9.73 57.26 -53.31
C ALA A 200 -10.98 56.54 -52.77
N GLN A 201 -10.82 55.35 -52.18
CA GLN A 201 -11.94 54.59 -51.62
C GLN A 201 -12.27 54.98 -50.18
N TRP A 202 -11.27 55.26 -49.36
CA TRP A 202 -11.42 55.36 -47.91
C TRP A 202 -11.27 56.79 -47.37
N GLY A 203 -11.12 57.79 -48.25
CA GLY A 203 -10.86 59.18 -47.87
C GLY A 203 -9.38 59.42 -47.57
N GLY A 204 -8.99 60.67 -47.31
CA GLY A 204 -7.59 61.06 -47.07
C GLY A 204 -7.06 62.06 -48.10
N ASN A 205 -5.87 62.61 -47.87
CA ASN A 205 -5.25 63.60 -48.75
C ASN A 205 -4.43 62.91 -49.87
N ALA A 206 -5.06 62.69 -51.02
CA ALA A 206 -4.42 62.03 -52.18
C ALA A 206 -3.16 62.75 -52.69
N ALA A 207 -2.99 64.06 -52.44
CA ALA A 207 -1.77 64.79 -52.81
C ALA A 207 -0.54 64.37 -51.98
N LYS A 208 -0.77 63.72 -50.83
CA LYS A 208 0.29 63.17 -49.98
C LYS A 208 0.71 61.76 -50.41
N CYS A 209 -0.05 61.10 -51.27
CA CYS A 209 0.41 59.99 -52.08
C CYS A 209 1.26 60.52 -53.25
N SER A 210 2.44 61.03 -52.96
CA SER A 210 3.38 61.57 -53.95
C SER A 210 4.81 61.12 -53.68
N GLU A 211 5.67 61.27 -54.68
CA GLU A 211 7.09 60.88 -54.58
C GLU A 211 7.91 61.81 -53.67
N GLY A 212 7.34 62.93 -53.15
CA GLY A 212 8.06 64.04 -52.51
C GLY A 212 7.68 64.43 -51.07
N GLY A 213 7.12 63.54 -50.25
CA GLY A 213 6.65 63.89 -48.90
C GLY A 213 7.71 63.87 -47.78
N GLY A 214 8.21 65.04 -47.37
CA GLY A 214 8.93 65.30 -46.11
C GLY A 214 9.53 66.73 -46.03
N GLY A 215 8.75 67.71 -45.54
CA GLY A 215 9.09 69.17 -45.47
C GLY A 215 10.00 69.58 -44.29
N GLY A 216 10.34 70.85 -44.02
CA GLY A 216 10.01 72.17 -44.58
C GLY A 216 10.50 73.30 -43.63
N GLY A 217 10.65 74.53 -44.14
CA GLY A 217 10.91 75.79 -43.41
C GLY A 217 12.29 76.39 -43.75
N GLY A 218 12.49 77.63 -44.19
CA GLY A 218 11.68 78.86 -44.24
C GLY A 218 12.73 80.00 -44.13
N GLY A 219 12.90 80.81 -45.18
CA GLY A 219 14.09 81.66 -45.36
C GLY A 219 14.07 83.02 -44.67
N GLU A 220 15.25 83.62 -44.51
CA GLU A 220 15.42 85.08 -44.55
C GLU A 220 16.88 85.45 -44.89
N THR A 221 17.02 86.45 -45.75
CA THR A 221 18.29 87.01 -46.25
C THR A 221 18.89 88.00 -45.25
N THR A 222 20.18 87.88 -44.92
CA THR A 222 21.18 88.98 -44.97
C THR A 222 22.54 88.54 -44.38
N SER A 223 23.57 88.65 -45.22
CA SER A 223 24.97 89.00 -44.89
C SER A 223 25.56 88.53 -43.54
N LYS A 224 26.13 87.31 -43.54
CA LYS A 224 27.46 86.93 -43.01
C LYS A 224 27.60 85.40 -43.12
N GLY A 225 28.78 84.91 -43.52
CA GLY A 225 28.98 83.50 -43.83
C GLY A 225 28.67 82.57 -42.66
N THR A 226 27.79 81.60 -42.88
CA THR A 226 27.41 80.56 -41.92
C THR A 226 27.95 79.22 -42.39
N ILE A 227 28.58 78.46 -41.50
CA ILE A 227 28.79 77.03 -41.70
C ILE A 227 27.46 76.33 -41.46
N MET A 228 26.88 75.74 -42.51
CA MET A 228 25.89 74.68 -42.32
C MET A 228 26.65 73.39 -42.04
N ALA A 229 26.74 72.95 -40.79
CA ALA A 229 27.12 71.56 -40.51
C ALA A 229 25.88 70.69 -40.78
N GLY A 230 25.69 70.31 -42.04
CA GLY A 230 24.70 69.35 -42.51
C GLY A 230 24.92 67.97 -41.92
N THR A 231 23.84 67.47 -41.33
CA THR A 231 23.52 66.09 -41.00
C THR A 231 24.65 65.13 -40.64
N PHE A 232 24.79 64.89 -39.33
CA PHE A 232 25.50 63.73 -38.81
C PHE A 232 24.66 62.47 -39.02
N ASN A 233 25.08 61.62 -39.95
CA ASN A 233 24.34 60.41 -40.34
C ASN A 233 24.93 59.21 -39.60
N THR A 234 24.43 58.87 -38.42
CA THR A 234 24.99 57.75 -37.66
C THR A 234 24.50 56.40 -38.17
N THR A 235 25.31 55.76 -39.02
CA THR A 235 25.07 54.43 -39.56
C THR A 235 25.34 53.34 -38.54
N ILE A 236 24.46 53.10 -37.58
CA ILE A 236 24.39 51.76 -36.98
C ILE A 236 24.14 50.76 -38.10
N ALA A 237 24.89 49.66 -38.15
CA ALA A 237 24.63 48.55 -39.06
C ALA A 237 23.11 48.27 -39.14
N ASN A 238 22.52 48.49 -40.33
CA ASN A 238 21.08 48.42 -40.70
C ASN A 238 20.32 49.75 -40.96
N ASP A 239 20.98 50.88 -41.22
CA ASP A 239 20.39 52.14 -41.78
C ASP A 239 19.18 52.72 -41.02
N LYS A 240 19.01 52.38 -39.73
CA LYS A 240 17.95 52.90 -38.86
C LYS A 240 18.51 53.99 -37.96
N TRP A 241 18.01 55.21 -38.13
CA TRP A 241 18.37 56.35 -37.31
C TRP A 241 17.88 56.22 -35.86
N LEU A 242 18.67 56.71 -34.91
CA LEU A 242 18.36 56.64 -33.48
C LEU A 242 18.10 58.02 -32.86
N GLY A 243 16.95 58.19 -32.20
CA GLY A 243 16.68 59.33 -31.33
C GLY A 243 17.33 59.15 -29.95
N GLY A 244 17.61 60.24 -29.25
CA GLY A 244 18.23 60.23 -27.92
C GLY A 244 19.71 59.84 -27.91
N VAL A 245 20.43 59.99 -29.04
CA VAL A 245 21.87 59.76 -29.10
C VAL A 245 22.60 61.03 -28.69
N LYS A 246 23.59 60.91 -27.80
CA LYS A 246 24.47 62.00 -27.38
C LYS A 246 25.70 62.04 -28.28
N TYR A 247 25.95 63.20 -28.90
CA TYR A 247 27.04 63.48 -29.81
C TYR A 247 28.00 64.50 -29.23
N THR A 248 29.31 64.27 -29.34
CA THR A 248 30.36 65.20 -28.90
C THR A 248 31.38 65.43 -30.01
N VAL A 249 31.59 66.69 -30.41
CA VAL A 249 32.52 67.11 -31.47
C VAL A 249 33.17 68.44 -31.09
N GLY A 250 34.50 68.54 -31.16
CA GLY A 250 35.22 69.80 -30.90
C GLY A 250 34.96 70.43 -29.51
N GLY A 251 34.67 69.60 -28.50
CA GLY A 251 34.33 70.04 -27.14
C GLY A 251 32.87 70.45 -26.92
N GLN A 252 32.04 70.45 -27.97
CA GLN A 252 30.59 70.69 -27.88
C GLN A 252 29.83 69.37 -27.82
N THR A 253 28.74 69.33 -27.04
CA THR A 253 27.89 68.15 -26.89
C THR A 253 26.42 68.48 -27.13
N GLN A 254 25.72 67.64 -27.89
CA GLN A 254 24.26 67.75 -28.10
C GLN A 254 23.60 66.36 -28.17
N THR A 255 22.29 66.29 -27.88
CA THR A 255 21.51 65.04 -27.89
C THR A 255 20.38 65.13 -28.92
N SER A 256 20.19 64.09 -29.75
CA SER A 256 19.10 64.07 -30.73
C SER A 256 17.72 63.95 -30.06
N ALA A 257 16.78 64.84 -30.41
CA ALA A 257 15.43 64.86 -29.83
C ALA A 257 14.53 63.71 -30.34
N GLY A 258 14.78 63.19 -31.54
CA GLY A 258 14.04 62.10 -32.15
C GLY A 258 14.85 61.34 -33.19
N SER A 259 14.28 60.26 -33.72
CA SER A 259 14.99 59.36 -34.65
C SER A 259 15.33 59.98 -36.01
N TYR A 260 14.94 61.21 -36.31
CA TYR A 260 15.35 61.89 -37.56
C TYR A 260 15.97 63.27 -37.29
N SER A 261 16.41 63.52 -36.06
CA SER A 261 17.00 64.81 -35.70
C SER A 261 18.45 64.88 -36.16
N MET A 262 18.69 65.75 -37.15
CA MET A 262 20.01 66.15 -37.58
C MET A 262 20.61 67.10 -36.54
N MET A 263 21.83 66.86 -36.10
CA MET A 263 22.55 67.79 -35.22
C MET A 263 23.44 68.71 -36.07
N SER A 264 23.76 69.91 -35.58
CA SER A 264 24.71 70.82 -36.24
C SER A 264 25.66 71.39 -35.19
N PHE A 265 26.96 71.41 -35.49
CA PHE A 265 28.00 71.98 -34.62
C PHE A 265 28.72 73.09 -35.39
N SER A 266 28.85 74.26 -34.77
CA SER A 266 29.58 75.38 -35.37
C SER A 266 31.04 75.32 -34.92
N LEU A 267 31.95 75.00 -35.86
CA LEU A 267 33.37 74.73 -35.59
C LEU A 267 34.26 75.54 -36.55
N ALA A 268 35.44 75.96 -36.10
CA ALA A 268 36.43 76.61 -36.97
C ALA A 268 36.98 75.61 -38.01
N PRO A 269 37.51 76.08 -39.17
CA PRO A 269 38.14 75.19 -40.14
C PRO A 269 39.23 74.31 -39.52
N GLY A 270 39.21 73.01 -39.79
CA GLY A 270 40.08 72.04 -39.13
C GLY A 270 39.61 70.59 -39.24
N LYS A 271 40.41 69.65 -38.71
CA LYS A 271 40.06 68.23 -38.60
C LYS A 271 39.47 67.94 -37.21
N TYR A 272 38.42 67.13 -37.17
CA TYR A 272 37.72 66.78 -35.93
C TYR A 272 37.32 65.31 -35.92
N SER A 273 37.33 64.71 -34.73
CA SER A 273 36.66 63.45 -34.43
C SER A 273 35.30 63.70 -33.78
N ALA A 274 34.30 62.89 -34.09
CA ALA A 274 33.01 62.89 -33.43
C ALA A 274 32.82 61.60 -32.62
N THR A 275 32.28 61.72 -31.41
CA THR A 275 31.90 60.59 -30.54
C THR A 275 30.39 60.54 -30.38
N ALA A 276 29.80 59.35 -30.50
CA ALA A 276 28.39 59.09 -30.27
C ALA A 276 28.19 58.05 -29.16
N SER A 277 27.21 58.27 -28.28
CA SER A 277 26.87 57.34 -27.19
C SER A 277 25.35 57.31 -26.97
N LYS A 278 24.81 56.12 -26.69
CA LYS A 278 23.42 55.89 -26.29
C LYS A 278 23.30 54.60 -25.47
N ASP A 279 22.45 54.62 -24.45
CA ASP A 279 22.15 53.42 -23.65
C ASP A 279 21.63 52.27 -24.51
N GLY A 280 22.11 51.06 -24.22
CA GLY A 280 21.84 49.86 -25.03
C GLY A 280 22.74 49.71 -26.27
N PHE A 281 23.67 50.64 -26.51
CA PHE A 281 24.62 50.59 -27.63
C PHE A 281 26.07 50.77 -27.15
N ASN A 282 27.03 50.26 -27.93
CA ASN A 282 28.44 50.55 -27.71
C ASN A 282 28.75 51.99 -28.13
N THR A 283 29.54 52.71 -27.33
CA THR A 283 30.02 54.06 -27.69
C THR A 283 30.97 53.95 -28.88
N ALA A 284 30.86 54.87 -29.84
CA ALA A 284 31.69 54.86 -31.04
C ALA A 284 32.23 56.24 -31.37
N THR A 285 33.46 56.28 -31.89
CA THR A 285 34.19 57.49 -32.26
C THR A 285 34.68 57.37 -33.70
N LYS A 286 34.58 58.45 -34.49
CA LYS A 286 35.05 58.46 -35.88
C LYS A 286 35.63 59.81 -36.27
N GLU A 287 36.71 59.78 -37.05
CA GLU A 287 37.23 60.95 -37.75
C GLU A 287 36.24 61.45 -38.81
N CYS A 288 36.00 62.76 -38.81
CA CYS A 288 35.06 63.42 -39.71
C CYS A 288 35.77 63.97 -40.94
N GLN A 289 35.01 64.31 -41.99
CA GLN A 289 35.54 65.14 -43.07
C GLN A 289 36.04 66.48 -42.50
N ALA A 290 37.12 67.02 -43.07
CA ALA A 290 37.69 68.29 -42.62
C ALA A 290 36.71 69.43 -42.83
N VAL A 291 36.58 70.31 -41.83
CA VAL A 291 35.76 71.51 -41.89
C VAL A 291 36.49 72.57 -42.69
N THR A 292 35.88 73.05 -43.77
CA THR A 292 36.39 74.13 -44.62
C THR A 292 35.48 75.35 -44.51
N ALA A 293 36.05 76.56 -44.53
CA ALA A 293 35.28 77.79 -44.38
C ALA A 293 34.16 77.90 -45.43
N GLY A 294 32.93 78.14 -44.97
CA GLY A 294 31.75 78.28 -45.84
C GLY A 294 31.23 76.97 -46.45
N GLN A 295 31.79 75.81 -46.10
CA GLN A 295 31.34 74.50 -46.56
C GLN A 295 30.77 73.63 -45.44
N VAL A 296 30.00 72.62 -45.86
CA VAL A 296 29.43 71.60 -45.00
C VAL A 296 30.36 70.38 -44.98
N ALA A 297 30.81 69.95 -43.80
CA ALA A 297 31.57 68.71 -43.62
C ALA A 297 30.70 67.62 -42.97
N TRP A 298 30.76 66.39 -43.50
CA TRP A 298 29.90 65.28 -43.08
C TRP A 298 30.64 64.29 -42.19
N CYS A 299 29.92 63.73 -41.20
CA CYS A 299 30.46 62.72 -40.30
C CYS A 299 29.39 61.73 -39.86
N SER A 300 29.69 60.43 -40.04
CA SER A 300 28.72 59.34 -39.91
C SER A 300 29.23 58.25 -38.99
N ILE A 301 28.66 58.12 -37.78
CA ILE A 301 29.13 57.18 -36.75
C ILE A 301 28.18 55.99 -36.58
N ALA A 302 28.70 54.78 -36.68
CA ALA A 302 27.96 53.57 -36.34
C ALA A 302 28.00 53.30 -34.83
N LEU A 303 26.87 53.30 -34.13
CA LEU A 303 26.76 52.58 -32.85
C LEU A 303 26.37 51.14 -33.13
N THR A 304 26.94 50.16 -32.44
CA THR A 304 26.44 48.78 -32.52
C THR A 304 25.55 48.52 -31.31
N PRO A 305 24.36 47.90 -31.46
CA PRO A 305 23.58 47.46 -30.31
C PRO A 305 24.46 46.59 -29.41
N LYS A 306 24.38 46.79 -28.10
CA LYS A 306 24.87 45.78 -27.18
C LYS A 306 24.04 44.51 -27.43
N PRO A 307 24.63 43.30 -27.41
CA PRO A 307 23.86 42.06 -27.53
C PRO A 307 22.67 42.09 -26.58
N ALA A 308 21.48 41.72 -27.07
CA ALA A 308 20.33 41.57 -26.20
C ALA A 308 20.69 40.52 -25.14
N GLU A 309 20.60 40.90 -23.87
CA GLU A 309 20.83 39.99 -22.76
C GLU A 309 19.77 38.90 -22.82
N ILE A 310 20.16 37.69 -23.25
CA ILE A 310 19.26 36.54 -23.22
C ILE A 310 19.08 36.18 -21.75
N LYS A 311 17.91 36.50 -21.21
CA LYS A 311 17.56 36.12 -19.85
C LYS A 311 17.12 34.66 -19.84
N PRO A 312 17.88 33.75 -19.20
CA PRO A 312 17.54 32.34 -19.20
C PRO A 312 16.20 32.09 -18.52
N GLY A 313 15.54 31.00 -18.90
CA GLY A 313 14.48 30.37 -18.13
C GLY A 313 15.05 29.25 -17.27
N THR A 314 14.19 28.55 -16.55
CA THR A 314 14.57 27.40 -15.73
C THR A 314 13.75 26.19 -16.15
N ALA A 315 14.40 25.17 -16.70
CA ALA A 315 13.79 23.85 -16.88
C ALA A 315 13.80 23.14 -15.53
N VAL A 316 12.63 22.75 -15.01
CA VAL A 316 12.51 22.04 -13.74
C VAL A 316 11.62 20.83 -13.86
N GLY A 317 11.85 19.79 -13.09
CA GLY A 317 10.95 18.63 -13.08
C GLY A 317 11.36 17.56 -12.09
N HIS A 318 10.60 16.47 -12.08
CA HIS A 318 10.96 15.24 -11.39
C HIS A 318 11.38 14.16 -12.40
N VAL A 319 11.97 13.08 -11.90
CA VAL A 319 12.09 11.81 -12.63
C VAL A 319 11.24 10.79 -11.89
N ASP A 320 10.17 10.33 -12.54
CA ASP A 320 9.12 9.56 -11.88
C ASP A 320 9.04 8.14 -12.42
N ASN A 321 8.70 7.20 -11.56
CA ASN A 321 8.42 5.83 -11.94
C ASN A 321 7.06 5.76 -12.63
N ALA A 322 7.01 5.29 -13.88
CA ALA A 322 5.79 5.23 -14.67
C ALA A 322 4.70 4.29 -14.08
N ALA A 323 5.09 3.28 -13.29
CA ALA A 323 4.17 2.32 -12.69
C ALA A 323 3.59 2.81 -11.35
N THR A 324 4.41 3.47 -10.51
CA THR A 324 4.01 3.85 -9.14
C THR A 324 3.81 5.35 -8.94
N GLY A 325 4.31 6.18 -9.85
CA GLY A 325 4.36 7.64 -9.70
C GLY A 325 5.42 8.12 -8.69
N ALA A 326 6.18 7.24 -8.06
CA ALA A 326 7.20 7.61 -7.08
C ALA A 326 8.46 8.22 -7.74
N HIS A 327 9.10 9.17 -7.07
CA HIS A 327 10.34 9.79 -7.54
C HIS A 327 11.53 8.83 -7.51
N ILE A 328 12.32 8.78 -8.59
CA ILE A 328 13.48 7.90 -8.74
C ILE A 328 14.75 8.64 -8.33
N ALA A 329 15.24 8.40 -7.11
CA ALA A 329 16.50 8.97 -6.65
C ALA A 329 17.70 8.47 -7.47
N ASN A 330 18.74 9.30 -7.59
CA ASN A 330 19.97 9.03 -8.34
C ASN A 330 19.79 8.86 -9.86
N ALA A 331 18.60 9.14 -10.41
CA ALA A 331 18.41 9.23 -11.84
C ALA A 331 19.28 10.35 -12.42
N LYS A 332 19.90 10.12 -13.58
CA LYS A 332 20.60 11.16 -14.33
C LYS A 332 19.64 11.81 -15.30
N VAL A 333 19.61 13.13 -15.29
CA VAL A 333 18.85 13.95 -16.22
C VAL A 333 19.83 14.71 -17.09
N ASP A 334 19.67 14.54 -18.39
CA ASP A 334 20.43 15.24 -19.42
C ASP A 334 19.50 16.11 -20.24
N ILE A 335 19.91 17.36 -20.48
CA ILE A 335 19.27 18.23 -21.45
C ILE A 335 20.19 18.29 -22.68
N LYS A 336 19.77 17.66 -23.79
CA LYS A 336 20.62 17.49 -25.00
C LYS A 336 21.23 18.84 -25.43
N ASN A 337 22.56 18.87 -25.62
CA ASN A 337 23.38 20.07 -25.88
C ASN A 337 23.49 21.07 -24.70
N GLY A 338 23.26 20.62 -23.47
CA GLY A 338 23.41 21.40 -22.24
C GLY A 338 24.18 20.65 -21.14
N ALA A 339 23.71 20.74 -19.89
CA ALA A 339 24.37 20.15 -18.73
C ALA A 339 23.66 18.86 -18.26
N THR A 340 24.39 17.96 -17.65
CA THR A 340 23.84 16.76 -16.99
C THR A 340 23.75 17.01 -15.48
N ALA A 341 22.68 16.57 -14.84
CA ALA A 341 22.52 16.61 -13.38
C ALA A 341 22.05 15.25 -12.85
N THR A 342 22.35 14.98 -11.59
CA THR A 342 21.80 13.82 -10.86
C THR A 342 20.62 14.30 -10.02
N TYR A 343 19.45 13.71 -10.24
CA TYR A 343 18.24 14.00 -9.50
C TYR A 343 18.26 13.30 -8.14
N ASN A 344 18.00 14.05 -7.07
CA ASN A 344 18.12 13.55 -5.70
C ASN A 344 16.90 12.73 -5.22
N GLY A 345 15.85 12.64 -6.04
CA GLY A 345 14.62 11.90 -5.70
C GLY A 345 13.63 12.65 -4.81
N LYS A 346 13.86 13.93 -4.50
CA LYS A 346 12.98 14.75 -3.64
C LYS A 346 12.67 16.11 -4.26
N ASP A 347 13.71 16.92 -4.47
CA ASP A 347 13.59 18.27 -5.01
C ASP A 347 13.64 18.22 -6.52
N LYS A 348 12.88 19.09 -7.20
CA LYS A 348 12.94 19.19 -8.66
C LYS A 348 14.39 19.36 -9.12
N TRP A 349 14.80 18.56 -10.11
CA TRP A 349 16.01 18.88 -10.85
C TRP A 349 15.82 20.22 -11.56
N SER A 350 16.90 20.95 -11.81
CA SER A 350 16.84 22.31 -12.35
C SER A 350 18.03 22.62 -13.27
N PHE A 351 17.74 23.18 -14.44
CA PHE A 351 18.74 23.74 -15.34
C PHE A 351 18.36 25.17 -15.74
N SER A 352 19.29 26.10 -15.59
CA SER A 352 19.14 27.44 -16.16
C SER A 352 19.62 27.41 -17.61
N VAL A 353 18.70 27.58 -18.55
CA VAL A 353 18.98 27.51 -19.99
C VAL A 353 18.27 28.63 -20.73
N ASN A 354 18.77 28.97 -21.91
CA ASN A 354 18.12 29.96 -22.76
C ASN A 354 16.69 29.50 -23.13
N PRO A 355 15.77 30.42 -23.44
CA PRO A 355 14.43 30.05 -23.88
C PRO A 355 14.50 29.23 -25.18
N GLY A 356 13.74 28.13 -25.25
CA GLY A 356 13.77 27.21 -26.40
C GLY A 356 13.15 25.85 -26.08
N THR A 357 13.04 24.98 -27.08
CA THR A 357 12.59 23.60 -26.89
C THR A 357 13.80 22.67 -26.81
N TYR A 358 13.83 21.84 -25.78
CA TYR A 358 14.92 20.94 -25.46
C TYR A 358 14.42 19.50 -25.35
N GLN A 359 15.29 18.56 -25.66
CA GLN A 359 15.05 17.15 -25.36
C GLN A 359 15.68 16.82 -24.01
N ILE A 360 14.85 16.33 -23.09
CA ILE A 360 15.25 15.86 -21.77
C ILE A 360 15.35 14.35 -21.83
N ILE A 361 16.53 13.82 -21.50
CA ILE A 361 16.77 12.39 -21.40
C ILE A 361 16.93 12.08 -19.91
N ALA A 362 16.19 11.10 -19.41
CA ALA A 362 16.41 10.57 -18.08
C ALA A 362 16.86 9.11 -18.16
N THR A 363 17.83 8.76 -17.34
CA THR A 363 18.39 7.40 -17.23
C THR A 363 18.51 7.05 -15.75
N ALA A 364 18.23 5.80 -15.40
CA ALA A 364 18.38 5.29 -14.05
C ALA A 364 18.63 3.77 -14.08
N ASP A 365 19.49 3.28 -13.19
CA ASP A 365 19.75 1.84 -13.09
C ASP A 365 18.46 1.08 -12.77
N GLY A 366 18.20 0.01 -13.52
CA GLY A 366 16.97 -0.78 -13.39
C GLY A 366 15.76 -0.24 -14.15
N TYR A 367 15.89 0.87 -14.88
CA TYR A 367 14.81 1.45 -15.69
C TYR A 367 15.20 1.53 -17.17
N ASP A 368 14.21 1.57 -18.05
CA ASP A 368 14.39 1.95 -19.45
C ASP A 368 14.56 3.45 -19.57
N ASP A 369 15.52 3.87 -20.38
CA ASP A 369 15.78 5.28 -20.66
C ASP A 369 14.59 5.90 -21.39
N ASN A 370 14.30 7.17 -21.12
CA ASN A 370 13.24 7.90 -21.80
C ASN A 370 13.71 9.27 -22.28
N GLU A 371 13.13 9.75 -23.38
CA GLU A 371 13.37 11.08 -23.96
C GLU A 371 12.04 11.84 -24.10
N LYS A 372 11.99 13.07 -23.59
CA LYS A 372 10.82 13.94 -23.61
C LYS A 372 11.18 15.35 -24.06
N SER A 373 10.39 15.91 -24.97
CA SER A 373 10.50 17.32 -25.37
C SER A 373 9.94 18.26 -24.30
N CYS A 374 10.67 19.31 -23.93
CA CYS A 374 10.25 20.36 -23.02
C CYS A 374 10.55 21.75 -23.57
N THR A 375 9.59 22.68 -23.47
CA THR A 375 9.76 24.07 -23.91
C THR A 375 10.00 24.98 -22.71
N VAL A 376 11.16 25.63 -22.69
CA VAL A 376 11.60 26.56 -21.65
C VAL A 376 11.29 28.00 -22.05
N VAL A 377 10.62 28.74 -21.15
CA VAL A 377 10.24 30.14 -21.33
C VAL A 377 11.17 31.07 -20.55
N SER A 378 11.56 32.21 -21.14
CA SER A 378 12.43 33.20 -20.49
C SER A 378 11.91 33.63 -19.12
N GLN A 379 12.81 33.64 -18.12
CA GLN A 379 12.54 34.09 -16.75
C GLN A 379 11.38 33.34 -16.06
N LYS A 380 11.04 32.13 -16.51
CA LYS A 380 10.01 31.28 -15.91
C LYS A 380 10.53 29.88 -15.66
N GLU A 381 9.98 29.24 -14.63
CA GLU A 381 10.06 27.79 -14.47
C GLU A 381 9.15 27.11 -15.49
N SER A 382 9.70 26.12 -16.19
CA SER A 382 8.97 25.29 -17.15
C SER A 382 9.03 23.84 -16.66
N ASP A 383 7.86 23.23 -16.46
CA ASP A 383 7.77 21.85 -15.97
C ASP A 383 8.11 20.85 -17.08
N CYS A 384 9.19 20.14 -16.85
CA CYS A 384 9.82 19.19 -17.75
C CYS A 384 9.87 17.79 -17.14
N THR A 385 9.02 17.48 -16.14
CA THR A 385 8.97 16.18 -15.48
C THR A 385 8.90 15.02 -16.49
N ILE A 386 9.72 13.99 -16.28
CA ILE A 386 9.87 12.85 -17.19
C ILE A 386 9.68 11.54 -16.42
N THR A 387 9.00 10.57 -17.02
CA THR A 387 8.74 9.27 -16.41
C THR A 387 9.65 8.18 -17.01
N LEU A 388 10.13 7.25 -16.19
CA LEU A 388 10.88 6.08 -16.61
C LEU A 388 10.08 4.80 -16.34
N THR A 389 10.14 3.85 -17.28
CA THR A 389 9.49 2.54 -17.14
C THR A 389 10.45 1.58 -16.42
N PRO A 390 10.04 0.94 -15.30
CA PRO A 390 10.87 -0.07 -14.63
C PRO A 390 11.14 -1.24 -15.56
N LYS A 391 12.41 -1.69 -15.65
CA LYS A 391 12.74 -2.94 -16.33
C LYS A 391 12.19 -4.11 -15.54
N LYS A 392 11.73 -5.15 -16.24
CA LYS A 392 11.32 -6.41 -15.61
C LYS A 392 12.50 -7.02 -14.86
N GLY A 393 12.24 -7.51 -13.66
CA GLY A 393 13.21 -8.23 -12.85
C GLY A 393 13.04 -9.74 -12.99
N THR A 394 13.87 -10.47 -12.27
CA THR A 394 13.87 -11.93 -12.26
C THR A 394 13.70 -12.42 -10.83
N ILE A 395 12.81 -13.37 -10.60
CA ILE A 395 12.74 -14.13 -9.37
C ILE A 395 13.43 -15.47 -9.64
N THR A 396 14.34 -15.87 -8.76
CA THR A 396 14.93 -17.21 -8.78
C THR A 396 14.86 -17.84 -7.38
N GLY A 397 14.83 -19.15 -7.28
CA GLY A 397 14.83 -19.81 -5.99
C GLY A 397 14.77 -21.32 -6.10
N ALA A 398 14.94 -21.99 -4.97
CA ALA A 398 14.76 -23.43 -4.85
C ALA A 398 13.68 -23.75 -3.81
N VAL A 399 13.00 -24.88 -4.01
CA VAL A 399 12.13 -25.49 -3.00
C VAL A 399 12.94 -26.57 -2.29
N THR A 400 13.02 -26.50 -0.96
CA THR A 400 13.95 -27.32 -0.16
C THR A 400 13.29 -27.97 1.05
N ASP A 401 13.74 -29.18 1.40
CA ASP A 401 13.54 -29.84 2.70
C ASP A 401 14.91 -29.91 3.38
N GLY A 402 15.17 -29.00 4.32
CA GLY A 402 16.50 -28.79 4.88
C GLY A 402 17.52 -28.41 3.80
N ALA A 403 18.49 -29.30 3.53
CA ALA A 403 19.53 -29.09 2.51
C ALA A 403 19.22 -29.77 1.16
N GLN A 404 18.11 -30.51 1.05
CA GLN A 404 17.75 -31.24 -0.17
C GLN A 404 16.77 -30.44 -1.01
N ASN A 405 16.98 -30.45 -2.32
CA ASN A 405 16.02 -29.89 -3.27
C ASN A 405 14.81 -30.81 -3.42
N VAL A 406 13.62 -30.23 -3.43
CA VAL A 406 12.33 -30.94 -3.56
C VAL A 406 11.67 -30.55 -4.87
N ALA A 407 11.21 -31.54 -5.63
CA ALA A 407 10.40 -31.30 -6.82
C ALA A 407 9.02 -30.80 -6.40
N ALA A 408 8.61 -29.63 -6.89
CA ALA A 408 7.38 -28.97 -6.50
C ALA A 408 6.80 -28.16 -7.67
N LYS A 409 5.48 -28.02 -7.69
CA LYS A 409 4.81 -27.03 -8.53
C LYS A 409 4.88 -25.68 -7.85
N VAL A 410 5.37 -24.66 -8.56
CA VAL A 410 5.58 -23.31 -8.02
C VAL A 410 4.67 -22.31 -8.72
N SER A 411 3.90 -21.54 -7.96
CA SER A 411 2.99 -20.52 -8.48
C SER A 411 3.30 -19.14 -7.90
N LEU A 412 2.90 -18.10 -8.64
CA LEU A 412 3.12 -16.70 -8.29
C LEU A 412 1.76 -16.03 -8.03
N ASN A 413 1.58 -15.42 -6.87
CA ASN A 413 0.34 -14.73 -6.45
C ASN A 413 -0.94 -15.55 -6.73
N ASP A 414 -0.92 -16.84 -6.36
CA ASP A 414 -2.04 -17.80 -6.50
C ASP A 414 -2.54 -18.06 -7.95
N SER A 415 -1.84 -17.53 -8.96
CA SER A 415 -2.07 -17.86 -10.36
C SER A 415 -1.25 -19.09 -10.72
N ASN A 416 -1.92 -20.24 -10.89
CA ASN A 416 -1.26 -21.51 -11.24
C ASN A 416 -0.48 -21.37 -12.56
N VAL A 417 0.84 -21.27 -12.47
CA VAL A 417 1.75 -21.49 -13.59
C VAL A 417 2.39 -22.84 -13.33
N ASP A 418 2.05 -23.86 -14.12
CA ASP A 418 2.68 -25.19 -13.99
C ASP A 418 4.17 -25.07 -14.36
N TYR A 419 5.03 -25.08 -13.34
CA TYR A 419 6.47 -25.30 -13.50
C TYR A 419 6.80 -26.71 -13.00
N ASP A 420 7.24 -27.58 -13.90
CA ASP A 420 7.60 -28.97 -13.63
C ASP A 420 9.12 -29.18 -13.75
N ALA A 421 9.69 -29.75 -12.68
CA ALA A 421 10.98 -30.40 -12.55
C ALA A 421 12.29 -29.63 -12.85
N SER A 422 12.75 -28.84 -11.87
CA SER A 422 14.09 -28.91 -11.23
C SER A 422 14.38 -27.58 -10.55
N THR A 423 14.67 -27.61 -9.27
CA THR A 423 15.26 -26.44 -8.59
C THR A 423 16.59 -26.09 -9.26
N PRO A 424 16.89 -24.81 -9.57
CA PRO A 424 16.12 -23.62 -9.20
C PRO A 424 15.04 -23.21 -10.23
N PHE A 425 13.90 -22.71 -9.75
CA PHE A 425 12.89 -22.05 -10.58
C PHE A 425 13.31 -20.63 -10.94
N THR A 426 12.75 -20.09 -12.03
CA THR A 426 12.98 -18.72 -12.47
C THR A 426 11.72 -18.10 -13.10
N PHE A 427 11.36 -16.88 -12.70
CA PHE A 427 10.26 -16.10 -13.28
C PHE A 427 10.73 -14.71 -13.70
N THR A 428 10.26 -14.22 -14.84
CA THR A 428 10.44 -12.82 -15.25
C THR A 428 9.17 -12.05 -14.92
N VAL A 429 9.27 -11.06 -14.04
CA VAL A 429 8.12 -10.32 -13.49
C VAL A 429 8.39 -8.83 -13.48
N ASP A 430 7.32 -8.03 -13.39
CA ASP A 430 7.45 -6.60 -13.14
C ASP A 430 8.08 -6.35 -11.76
N ALA A 431 8.58 -5.13 -11.50
CA ALA A 431 9.11 -4.80 -10.18
C ALA A 431 7.98 -4.76 -9.15
N GLY A 432 8.18 -5.37 -7.98
CA GLY A 432 7.14 -5.47 -6.97
C GLY A 432 7.42 -6.54 -5.92
N THR A 433 6.51 -6.67 -4.96
CA THR A 433 6.55 -7.75 -3.97
C THR A 433 5.65 -8.88 -4.43
N TYR A 434 6.20 -10.10 -4.42
CA TYR A 434 5.52 -11.30 -4.87
C TYR A 434 5.50 -12.33 -3.75
N THR A 435 4.38 -13.05 -3.64
CA THR A 435 4.30 -14.28 -2.84
C THR A 435 4.38 -15.45 -3.80
N ILE A 436 5.33 -16.33 -3.52
CA ILE A 436 5.57 -17.55 -4.28
C ILE A 436 5.09 -18.71 -3.42
N ASN A 437 4.24 -19.56 -3.99
CA ASN A 437 3.74 -20.75 -3.31
C ASN A 437 4.32 -21.98 -3.98
N ALA A 438 4.61 -23.01 -3.20
CA ALA A 438 5.05 -24.31 -3.68
C ALA A 438 4.18 -25.41 -3.09
N ILE A 439 3.76 -26.34 -3.96
CA ILE A 439 3.07 -27.57 -3.58
C ILE A 439 3.91 -28.75 -4.06
N ALA A 440 4.29 -29.63 -3.13
CA ALA A 440 5.05 -30.84 -3.39
C ALA A 440 4.32 -32.05 -2.79
N GLU A 441 4.37 -33.19 -3.48
CA GLU A 441 3.72 -34.42 -3.02
C GLU A 441 4.36 -34.93 -1.72
N GLY A 442 3.54 -35.19 -0.69
CA GLY A 442 4.01 -35.63 0.63
C GLY A 442 4.54 -34.51 1.55
N TYR A 443 4.38 -33.25 1.15
CA TYR A 443 4.76 -32.08 1.94
C TYR A 443 3.58 -31.14 2.13
N LYS A 444 3.58 -30.41 3.25
CA LYS A 444 2.67 -29.28 3.43
C LYS A 444 3.00 -28.17 2.42
N PRO A 445 2.02 -27.40 1.91
CA PRO A 445 2.28 -26.25 1.05
C PRO A 445 3.23 -25.26 1.73
N GLY A 446 4.25 -24.82 1.00
CA GLY A 446 5.21 -23.81 1.45
C GLY A 446 5.00 -22.49 0.70
N SER A 447 5.40 -21.38 1.31
CA SER A 447 5.41 -20.08 0.64
C SER A 447 6.58 -19.22 1.08
N ALA A 448 6.98 -18.30 0.21
CA ALA A 448 7.97 -17.27 0.50
C ALA A 448 7.56 -15.96 -0.17
N SER A 449 7.97 -14.84 0.42
CA SER A 449 7.79 -13.51 -0.18
C SER A 449 9.14 -12.87 -0.48
N CYS A 450 9.24 -12.25 -1.65
CA CYS A 450 10.40 -11.46 -2.03
C CYS A 450 9.97 -10.20 -2.77
N THR A 451 10.82 -9.19 -2.66
CA THR A 451 10.70 -7.93 -3.40
C THR A 451 11.69 -7.94 -4.56
N VAL A 452 11.16 -7.77 -5.76
CA VAL A 452 11.92 -7.63 -7.00
C VAL A 452 12.13 -6.15 -7.27
N ASN A 453 13.38 -5.71 -7.16
CA ASN A 453 13.76 -4.36 -7.57
C ASN A 453 13.83 -4.28 -9.11
N PRO A 454 13.55 -3.11 -9.71
CA PRO A 454 13.59 -2.93 -11.17
C PRO A 454 14.88 -3.45 -11.82
N GLY A 455 14.75 -4.33 -12.82
CA GLY A 455 15.87 -4.95 -13.53
C GLY A 455 16.80 -5.86 -12.71
N GLN A 456 16.49 -6.12 -11.44
CA GLN A 456 17.31 -6.94 -10.55
C GLN A 456 16.78 -8.36 -10.42
N THR A 457 17.65 -9.27 -9.95
CA THR A 457 17.27 -10.63 -9.59
C THR A 457 17.02 -10.73 -8.08
N ALA A 458 15.83 -11.18 -7.69
CA ALA A 458 15.50 -11.51 -6.30
C ALA A 458 15.62 -13.04 -6.11
N THR A 459 16.36 -13.46 -5.07
CA THR A 459 16.43 -14.86 -4.68
C THR A 459 15.40 -15.14 -3.59
N CYS A 460 14.61 -16.21 -3.77
CA CYS A 460 13.39 -16.45 -3.03
C CYS A 460 13.24 -17.95 -2.81
N ASN A 461 13.93 -18.50 -1.81
CA ASN A 461 13.88 -19.94 -1.53
C ASN A 461 12.65 -20.26 -0.68
N ILE A 462 12.02 -21.40 -0.95
CA ILE A 462 10.89 -21.92 -0.20
C ILE A 462 11.36 -23.16 0.55
N THR A 463 11.10 -23.22 1.85
CA THR A 463 11.29 -24.45 2.63
C THR A 463 9.94 -25.11 2.82
N VAL A 464 9.86 -26.40 2.50
CA VAL A 464 8.66 -27.23 2.69
C VAL A 464 8.92 -28.26 3.79
N GLU A 465 7.89 -28.54 4.57
CA GLU A 465 7.95 -29.54 5.65
C GLU A 465 7.12 -30.76 5.28
N ARG A 466 7.63 -31.97 5.57
CA ARG A 466 6.88 -33.21 5.32
C ARG A 466 5.55 -33.18 6.05
N GLU A 467 4.51 -33.63 5.37
CA GLU A 467 3.19 -33.77 5.95
C GLU A 467 3.20 -34.99 6.89
N GLN A 468 3.42 -34.73 8.19
CA GLN A 468 3.23 -35.72 9.24
C GLN A 468 1.73 -35.95 9.40
N VAL A 469 1.25 -37.12 8.96
CA VAL A 469 -0.11 -37.57 9.24
C VAL A 469 -0.21 -37.76 10.76
N ALA A 470 -0.87 -36.82 11.44
CA ALA A 470 -1.25 -37.02 12.83
C ALA A 470 -2.26 -38.17 12.87
N VAL A 471 -1.82 -39.35 13.27
CA VAL A 471 -2.72 -40.48 13.51
C VAL A 471 -3.56 -40.12 14.73
N GLU A 472 -4.84 -39.86 14.51
CA GLU A 472 -5.77 -39.55 15.59
C GLU A 472 -5.96 -40.80 16.45
N ARG A 473 -5.43 -40.77 17.67
CA ARG A 473 -5.46 -41.90 18.60
C ARG A 473 -6.87 -42.16 19.12
N GLY A 474 -7.24 -43.43 19.23
CA GLY A 474 -8.45 -43.87 19.93
C GLY A 474 -8.17 -44.15 21.41
N THR A 475 -9.23 -44.34 22.19
CA THR A 475 -9.15 -44.68 23.62
C THR A 475 -9.59 -46.12 23.86
N LEU A 476 -8.70 -46.97 24.35
CA LEU A 476 -9.05 -48.31 24.83
C LEU A 476 -9.33 -48.22 26.34
N MET A 477 -10.48 -48.70 26.79
CA MET A 477 -10.86 -48.67 28.21
C MET A 477 -11.62 -49.92 28.65
N GLY A 478 -11.58 -50.29 29.93
CA GLY A 478 -12.30 -51.47 30.42
C GLY A 478 -12.18 -51.70 31.93
N LEU A 479 -12.85 -52.75 32.41
CA LEU A 479 -12.74 -53.25 33.79
C LEU A 479 -11.96 -54.57 33.82
N VAL A 480 -11.37 -54.88 34.97
CA VAL A 480 -10.85 -56.22 35.26
C VAL A 480 -11.79 -56.88 36.27
N LYS A 481 -12.38 -58.02 35.92
CA LYS A 481 -13.40 -58.72 36.72
C LYS A 481 -12.93 -60.09 37.15
N ASP A 482 -13.31 -60.49 38.34
CA ASP A 482 -13.19 -61.86 38.83
C ASP A 482 -14.09 -62.77 37.98
N ALA A 483 -13.53 -63.84 37.44
CA ALA A 483 -14.27 -64.76 36.56
C ALA A 483 -15.40 -65.51 37.28
N ASN A 484 -15.33 -65.67 38.60
CA ASN A 484 -16.31 -66.39 39.41
C ASN A 484 -17.38 -65.46 39.98
N SER A 485 -16.97 -64.39 40.66
CA SER A 485 -17.91 -63.48 41.35
C SER A 485 -18.42 -62.35 40.45
N GLY A 486 -17.68 -62.00 39.40
CA GLY A 486 -17.97 -60.86 38.53
C GLY A 486 -17.56 -59.50 39.13
N GLU A 487 -17.03 -59.48 40.36
CA GLU A 487 -16.58 -58.28 41.06
C GLU A 487 -15.29 -57.70 40.45
N ASN A 488 -15.07 -56.40 40.63
CA ASN A 488 -13.87 -55.74 40.09
C ASN A 488 -12.61 -56.13 40.89
N VAL A 489 -11.55 -56.53 40.20
CA VAL A 489 -10.27 -56.95 40.82
C VAL A 489 -9.20 -55.90 40.56
N LYS A 490 -8.61 -55.35 41.62
CA LYS A 490 -7.46 -54.44 41.51
C LYS A 490 -6.29 -55.15 40.83
N SER A 491 -5.81 -54.59 39.73
CA SER A 491 -4.89 -55.28 38.83
C SER A 491 -3.95 -54.31 38.12
N ASP A 492 -2.79 -54.80 37.70
CA ASP A 492 -1.94 -54.13 36.73
C ASP A 492 -2.39 -54.55 35.33
N VAL A 493 -2.79 -53.58 34.51
CA VAL A 493 -3.24 -53.81 33.14
C VAL A 493 -2.15 -53.34 32.19
N THR A 494 -1.73 -54.19 31.25
CA THR A 494 -0.63 -53.91 30.33
C THR A 494 -1.02 -54.15 28.88
N THR A 495 -0.72 -53.19 28.00
CA THR A 495 -0.80 -53.34 26.54
C THR A 495 0.24 -52.43 25.88
N ASN A 496 0.86 -52.88 24.78
CA ASN A 496 1.84 -52.11 24.01
C ASN A 496 2.97 -51.50 24.89
N ASP A 497 3.53 -52.31 25.80
CA ASP A 497 4.54 -51.93 26.80
C ASP A 497 4.15 -50.79 27.78
N GLN A 498 2.87 -50.40 27.80
CA GLN A 498 2.31 -49.47 28.77
C GLN A 498 1.58 -50.25 29.85
N THR A 499 1.80 -49.88 31.12
CA THR A 499 1.10 -50.45 32.28
C THR A 499 0.31 -49.36 33.00
N VAL A 500 -0.93 -49.68 33.37
CA VAL A 500 -1.79 -48.85 34.22
C VAL A 500 -2.31 -49.65 35.41
N HIS A 501 -2.39 -49.01 36.57
CA HIS A 501 -2.86 -49.63 37.82
C HIS A 501 -4.38 -49.42 37.95
N PHE A 502 -5.16 -50.48 37.70
CA PHE A 502 -6.61 -50.44 37.83
C PHE A 502 -7.02 -50.55 39.31
N THR A 503 -7.73 -49.53 39.80
CA THR A 503 -8.09 -49.39 41.23
C THR A 503 -9.37 -50.14 41.62
N GLY A 504 -10.07 -50.77 40.66
CA GLY A 504 -11.34 -51.45 40.89
C GLY A 504 -12.57 -50.56 40.83
N THR A 505 -12.42 -49.24 40.65
CA THR A 505 -13.53 -48.27 40.70
C THR A 505 -13.82 -47.58 39.37
N GLU A 506 -12.80 -47.26 38.58
CA GLU A 506 -12.92 -46.59 37.28
C GLU A 506 -12.22 -47.38 36.19
N TYR A 507 -12.72 -47.29 34.95
CA TYR A 507 -12.10 -47.95 33.81
C TYR A 507 -10.61 -47.64 33.71
N TYR A 508 -9.79 -48.67 33.50
CA TYR A 508 -8.42 -48.47 33.03
C TYR A 508 -8.46 -47.85 31.62
N ARG A 509 -7.44 -47.08 31.22
CA ARG A 509 -7.44 -46.38 29.92
C ARG A 509 -6.07 -46.35 29.25
N PHE A 510 -6.04 -46.55 27.94
CA PHE A 510 -4.88 -46.36 27.07
C PHE A 510 -5.24 -45.49 25.86
N TYR A 511 -4.31 -44.64 25.42
CA TYR A 511 -4.47 -43.79 24.23
C TYR A 511 -3.56 -44.31 23.13
N LEU A 512 -4.14 -45.04 22.19
CA LEU A 512 -3.43 -45.88 21.22
C LEU A 512 -3.80 -45.50 19.79
N GLU A 513 -2.89 -45.76 18.85
CA GLU A 513 -3.19 -45.62 17.42
C GLU A 513 -4.21 -46.67 16.97
N PRO A 514 -4.87 -46.51 15.81
CA PRO A 514 -5.79 -47.53 15.31
C PRO A 514 -5.06 -48.85 15.05
N GLY A 515 -5.54 -49.95 15.62
CA GLY A 515 -4.87 -51.24 15.55
C GLY A 515 -5.51 -52.29 16.45
N GLU A 516 -5.09 -53.55 16.30
CA GLU A 516 -5.45 -54.65 17.19
C GLU A 516 -4.42 -54.75 18.32
N TYR A 517 -4.90 -54.76 19.57
CA TYR A 517 -4.08 -54.81 20.77
C TYR A 517 -4.47 -56.00 21.64
N THR A 518 -3.47 -56.73 22.14
CA THR A 518 -3.66 -57.66 23.25
C THR A 518 -3.48 -56.89 24.55
N VAL A 519 -4.49 -56.97 25.43
CA VAL A 519 -4.47 -56.35 26.75
C VAL A 519 -4.41 -57.47 27.79
N THR A 520 -3.49 -57.34 28.73
CA THR A 520 -3.25 -58.34 29.77
C THR A 520 -3.48 -57.74 31.14
N ALA A 521 -4.04 -58.52 32.07
CA ALA A 521 -4.23 -58.11 33.46
C ALA A 521 -3.55 -59.11 34.40
N THR A 522 -2.83 -58.58 35.39
CA THR A 522 -2.19 -59.38 36.44
C THR A 522 -2.57 -58.84 37.81
N ALA A 523 -3.00 -59.73 38.70
CA ALA A 523 -3.28 -59.43 40.09
C ALA A 523 -2.73 -60.55 40.98
N THR A 524 -2.29 -60.21 42.18
CA THR A 524 -1.85 -61.19 43.18
C THR A 524 -3.01 -62.14 43.51
N GLY A 525 -2.76 -63.44 43.51
CA GLY A 525 -3.78 -64.47 43.80
C GLY A 525 -4.70 -64.82 42.62
N TYR A 526 -4.40 -64.31 41.42
CA TYR A 526 -5.13 -64.60 40.18
C TYR A 526 -4.21 -65.14 39.09
N GLU A 527 -4.76 -65.95 38.20
CA GLU A 527 -4.13 -66.26 36.92
C GLU A 527 -4.09 -65.00 36.04
N LYS A 528 -3.04 -64.87 35.23
CA LYS A 528 -2.94 -63.79 34.24
C LYS A 528 -4.06 -63.93 33.22
N GLY A 529 -4.88 -62.88 33.05
CA GLY A 529 -5.88 -62.82 32.00
C GLY A 529 -5.41 -62.03 30.79
N GLU A 530 -5.96 -62.34 29.63
CA GLU A 530 -5.72 -61.61 28.39
C GLU A 530 -7.00 -61.50 27.54
N THR A 531 -7.10 -60.41 26.79
CA THR A 531 -8.16 -60.17 25.80
C THR A 531 -7.60 -59.41 24.60
N LYS A 532 -8.31 -59.45 23.47
CA LYS A 532 -7.96 -58.72 22.25
C LYS A 532 -9.01 -57.68 21.90
N CYS A 533 -8.55 -56.47 21.60
CA CYS A 533 -9.42 -55.34 21.29
C CYS A 533 -8.87 -54.53 20.13
N THR A 534 -9.76 -54.05 19.25
CA THR A 534 -9.39 -53.23 18.08
C THR A 534 -9.72 -51.77 18.35
N VAL A 535 -8.72 -50.90 18.34
CA VAL A 535 -8.87 -49.44 18.46
C VAL A 535 -9.06 -48.84 17.07
N LYS A 536 -9.99 -47.89 16.95
CA LYS A 536 -10.22 -47.10 15.73
C LYS A 536 -9.91 -45.62 15.98
N SER A 537 -9.66 -44.89 14.90
CA SER A 537 -9.29 -43.45 14.93
C SER A 537 -10.34 -42.63 15.66
N GLY A 538 -9.94 -41.92 16.72
CA GLY A 538 -10.82 -41.04 17.51
C GLY A 538 -11.93 -41.73 18.32
N GLU A 539 -12.09 -43.06 18.25
CA GLU A 539 -13.17 -43.80 18.92
C GLU A 539 -12.76 -44.30 20.31
N SER A 540 -13.75 -44.52 21.18
CA SER A 540 -13.58 -45.19 22.48
C SER A 540 -14.08 -46.63 22.42
N VAL A 541 -13.24 -47.58 22.82
CA VAL A 541 -13.53 -49.02 22.75
C VAL A 541 -13.50 -49.62 24.16
N HIS A 542 -14.56 -50.35 24.51
CA HIS A 542 -14.64 -51.08 25.77
C HIS A 542 -14.02 -52.48 25.65
N CYS A 543 -13.18 -52.83 26.62
CA CYS A 543 -12.30 -53.99 26.58
C CYS A 543 -12.21 -54.63 27.98
N ASP A 544 -13.28 -55.25 28.46
CA ASP A 544 -13.24 -55.90 29.79
C ASP A 544 -12.36 -57.16 29.77
N ILE A 545 -11.66 -57.42 30.88
CA ILE A 545 -10.83 -58.62 31.08
C ILE A 545 -11.39 -59.39 32.27
N SER A 546 -11.62 -60.69 32.10
CA SER A 546 -11.92 -61.59 33.22
C SER A 546 -10.65 -62.33 33.64
N ILE A 547 -10.34 -62.33 34.94
CA ILE A 547 -9.21 -63.08 35.52
C ILE A 547 -9.73 -64.13 36.51
N THR A 548 -9.13 -65.32 36.48
CA THR A 548 -9.56 -66.46 37.31
C THR A 548 -8.77 -66.46 38.62
N PRO A 549 -9.41 -66.49 39.80
CA PRO A 549 -8.69 -66.59 41.06
C PRO A 549 -7.97 -67.95 41.18
N LEU A 550 -6.74 -67.94 41.68
CA LEU A 550 -6.00 -69.14 42.04
C LEU A 550 -6.65 -69.78 43.29
N GLY A 551 -6.88 -71.10 43.26
CA GLY A 551 -7.48 -71.84 44.38
C GLY A 551 -6.61 -71.83 45.65
N GLY A 552 -7.24 -72.04 46.82
CA GLY A 552 -6.58 -72.00 48.14
C GLY A 552 -7.03 -73.15 49.06
N ALA A 553 -6.64 -73.09 50.33
CA ALA A 553 -7.14 -73.99 51.37
C ALA A 553 -7.70 -73.18 52.55
N PHE A 554 -8.66 -73.73 53.29
CA PHE A 554 -8.89 -73.30 54.67
C PHE A 554 -8.74 -74.47 55.64
N ALA A 555 -8.32 -74.13 56.85
CA ALA A 555 -8.08 -75.08 57.92
C ALA A 555 -8.41 -74.46 59.27
N GLY A 556 -8.66 -75.30 60.26
CA GLY A 556 -8.81 -74.82 61.62
C GLY A 556 -8.84 -75.96 62.61
N THR A 557 -9.31 -75.65 63.81
CA THR A 557 -9.45 -76.61 64.88
C THR A 557 -10.90 -76.67 65.33
N LEU A 558 -11.39 -77.88 65.54
CA LEU A 558 -12.69 -78.18 66.13
C LEU A 558 -12.51 -78.23 67.65
N LEU A 559 -13.06 -77.25 68.36
CA LEU A 559 -12.88 -77.10 69.80
C LEU A 559 -14.20 -77.25 70.54
N ASP A 560 -14.11 -77.66 71.80
CA ASP A 560 -15.21 -77.58 72.75
C ASP A 560 -15.48 -76.11 73.08
N ALA A 561 -16.73 -75.69 72.91
CA ALA A 561 -17.15 -74.30 73.06
C ALA A 561 -16.95 -73.75 74.48
N VAL A 562 -16.92 -74.61 75.50
CA VAL A 562 -16.82 -74.25 76.93
C VAL A 562 -15.36 -74.30 77.38
N THR A 563 -14.68 -75.43 77.19
CA THR A 563 -13.30 -75.63 77.67
C THR A 563 -12.25 -75.03 76.74
N LYS A 564 -12.63 -74.71 75.50
CA LYS A 564 -11.74 -74.28 74.41
C LYS A 564 -10.64 -75.29 74.08
N GLN A 565 -10.77 -76.54 74.53
CA GLN A 565 -9.85 -77.63 74.20
C GLN A 565 -10.28 -78.31 72.89
N PRO A 566 -9.34 -78.90 72.13
CA PRO A 566 -9.69 -79.63 70.93
C PRO A 566 -10.57 -80.85 71.20
N ILE A 567 -11.51 -81.10 70.30
CA ILE A 567 -12.35 -82.30 70.34
C ILE A 567 -11.57 -83.46 69.75
N ASP A 568 -11.26 -84.44 70.58
CA ASP A 568 -10.51 -85.63 70.18
C ASP A 568 -11.29 -86.52 69.20
N SER A 569 -10.56 -87.37 68.48
CA SER A 569 -11.11 -88.29 67.49
C SER A 569 -11.99 -89.39 68.11
N ALA A 570 -11.90 -89.67 69.42
CA ALA A 570 -12.75 -90.65 70.09
C ALA A 570 -14.21 -90.18 70.17
N LYS A 571 -14.46 -88.87 70.08
CA LYS A 571 -15.80 -88.28 69.91
C LYS A 571 -16.32 -88.36 68.46
N LYS A 572 -15.61 -88.99 67.53
CA LYS A 572 -15.98 -89.15 66.12
C LYS A 572 -16.44 -87.83 65.46
N PRO A 573 -15.60 -86.77 65.49
CA PRO A 573 -15.92 -85.51 64.83
C PRO A 573 -16.07 -85.69 63.31
N ILE A 574 -17.05 -84.99 62.73
CA ILE A 574 -17.35 -84.98 61.29
C ILE A 574 -17.46 -83.52 60.86
N ILE A 575 -16.73 -83.13 59.82
CA ILE A 575 -16.89 -81.83 59.15
C ILE A 575 -17.45 -82.06 57.75
N LYS A 576 -18.45 -81.29 57.35
CA LYS A 576 -19.06 -81.33 56.03
C LYS A 576 -18.99 -79.98 55.34
N ILE A 577 -18.58 -79.99 54.08
CA ILE A 577 -18.53 -78.83 53.18
C ILE A 577 -19.33 -79.24 51.93
N GLY A 578 -20.54 -78.70 51.78
CA GLY A 578 -21.50 -79.22 50.80
C GLY A 578 -21.79 -80.72 51.02
N GLU A 579 -21.59 -81.54 49.99
CA GLU A 579 -21.74 -83.01 50.08
C GLU A 579 -20.47 -83.74 50.58
N SER A 580 -19.34 -83.04 50.65
CA SER A 580 -18.05 -83.62 51.02
C SER A 580 -17.89 -83.72 52.53
N THR A 581 -17.24 -84.80 53.01
CA THR A 581 -16.84 -84.97 54.41
C THR A 581 -15.32 -84.81 54.54
N VAL A 582 -14.88 -84.09 55.57
CA VAL A 582 -13.47 -83.82 55.89
C VAL A 582 -13.13 -84.50 57.22
N GLU A 583 -12.01 -85.22 57.23
CA GLU A 583 -11.50 -85.87 58.45
C GLU A 583 -10.92 -84.84 59.42
N VAL A 584 -11.09 -85.09 60.71
CA VAL A 584 -10.54 -84.28 61.81
C VAL A 584 -9.56 -85.16 62.58
N ASP A 585 -8.36 -84.64 62.83
CA ASP A 585 -7.30 -85.40 63.50
C ASP A 585 -7.50 -85.48 65.03
N ASP A 586 -6.63 -86.24 65.71
CA ASP A 586 -6.67 -86.46 67.17
C ASP A 586 -6.46 -85.16 68.00
N LYS A 587 -6.04 -84.07 67.35
CA LYS A 587 -5.86 -82.74 67.94
C LYS A 587 -6.95 -81.77 67.50
N GLY A 588 -8.04 -82.26 66.91
CA GLY A 588 -9.16 -81.46 66.43
C GLY A 588 -8.86 -80.69 65.14
N ALA A 589 -7.67 -80.84 64.53
CA ALA A 589 -7.30 -80.08 63.35
C ALA A 589 -7.92 -80.67 62.07
N TRP A 590 -8.28 -79.80 61.13
CA TRP A 590 -8.89 -80.18 59.86
C TRP A 590 -8.49 -79.20 58.77
N LYS A 591 -8.45 -79.66 57.52
CA LYS A 591 -8.07 -78.85 56.35
C LYS A 591 -8.82 -79.30 55.11
N SER A 592 -9.23 -78.35 54.28
CA SER A 592 -9.84 -78.61 52.97
C SER A 592 -9.30 -77.64 51.92
N THR A 593 -9.04 -78.16 50.72
CA THR A 593 -8.68 -77.34 49.55
C THR A 593 -9.94 -77.03 48.77
N GLN A 594 -10.18 -75.75 48.53
CA GLN A 594 -11.38 -75.25 47.88
C GLN A 594 -11.01 -74.09 46.93
N ALA A 595 -11.83 -73.83 45.92
CA ALA A 595 -11.66 -72.62 45.11
C ALA A 595 -11.80 -71.38 46.02
N ALA A 596 -11.25 -70.24 45.61
CA ALA A 596 -11.49 -68.99 46.34
C ALA A 596 -13.00 -68.69 46.39
N GLY A 597 -13.55 -68.42 47.58
CA GLY A 597 -14.99 -68.26 47.78
C GLY A 597 -15.45 -68.50 49.22
N GLU A 598 -16.74 -68.24 49.48
CA GLU A 598 -17.42 -68.45 50.77
C GLU A 598 -18.11 -69.84 50.78
N TYR A 599 -17.95 -70.60 51.86
CA TYR A 599 -18.42 -71.98 52.00
C TYR A 599 -19.17 -72.18 53.33
N ASP A 600 -20.37 -72.75 53.26
CA ASP A 600 -21.09 -73.24 54.44
C ASP A 600 -20.46 -74.55 54.92
N VAL A 601 -19.93 -74.55 56.15
CA VAL A 601 -19.27 -75.69 56.78
C VAL A 601 -20.05 -76.11 58.01
N SER A 602 -20.43 -77.38 58.11
CA SER A 602 -21.10 -77.93 59.29
C SER A 602 -20.24 -78.96 60.00
N ALA A 603 -20.23 -78.94 61.32
CA ALA A 603 -19.48 -79.87 62.14
C ALA A 603 -20.36 -80.52 63.21
N SER A 604 -20.10 -81.79 63.51
CA SER A 604 -20.76 -82.53 64.59
C SER A 604 -19.80 -83.52 65.24
N ALA A 605 -20.06 -83.88 66.50
CA ALA A 605 -19.31 -84.89 67.24
C ALA A 605 -20.24 -85.57 68.28
N GLU A 606 -19.92 -86.79 68.69
CA GLU A 606 -20.67 -87.53 69.71
C GLU A 606 -20.66 -86.79 71.06
N GLY A 607 -21.85 -86.51 71.59
CA GLY A 607 -22.02 -85.73 72.83
C GLY A 607 -22.12 -84.21 72.62
N TYR A 608 -22.01 -83.73 71.39
CA TYR A 608 -22.11 -82.30 71.04
C TYR A 608 -23.26 -82.01 70.07
N ARG A 609 -23.70 -80.75 70.06
CA ARG A 609 -24.68 -80.22 69.11
C ARG A 609 -24.00 -79.92 67.78
N THR A 610 -24.69 -80.19 66.67
CA THR A 610 -24.22 -79.80 65.34
C THR A 610 -24.16 -78.28 65.22
N THR A 611 -23.04 -77.76 64.73
CA THR A 611 -22.83 -76.32 64.49
C THR A 611 -22.50 -76.09 63.02
N ALA A 612 -23.04 -75.04 62.42
CA ALA A 612 -22.61 -74.56 61.11
C ALA A 612 -21.78 -73.28 61.29
N VAL A 613 -20.86 -73.02 60.38
CA VAL A 613 -20.10 -71.77 60.24
C VAL A 613 -19.95 -71.44 58.75
N SER A 614 -19.69 -70.17 58.43
CA SER A 614 -19.26 -69.77 57.08
C SER A 614 -17.74 -69.60 57.08
N CYS A 615 -17.04 -70.34 56.22
CA CYS A 615 -15.59 -70.26 56.02
C CYS A 615 -15.29 -69.61 54.65
N THR A 616 -14.33 -68.69 54.58
CA THR A 616 -13.92 -68.06 53.31
C THR A 616 -12.52 -68.51 52.91
N VAL A 617 -12.35 -68.95 51.67
CA VAL A 617 -11.03 -69.07 51.02
C VAL A 617 -10.71 -67.75 50.34
N GLU A 618 -9.69 -67.03 50.80
CA GLU A 618 -9.22 -65.82 50.12
C GLU A 618 -8.36 -66.18 48.89
N PRO A 619 -8.54 -65.49 47.73
CA PRO A 619 -7.69 -65.71 46.55
C PRO A 619 -6.20 -65.51 46.87
N GLY A 620 -5.37 -66.51 46.52
CA GLY A 620 -3.92 -66.44 46.70
C GLY A 620 -3.39 -66.71 48.11
N ASN A 621 -4.24 -66.90 49.12
CA ASN A 621 -3.80 -67.35 50.44
C ASN A 621 -3.46 -68.84 50.43
N GLN A 622 -2.33 -69.20 51.06
CA GLN A 622 -1.93 -70.61 51.19
C GLN A 622 -2.87 -71.39 52.14
N GLU A 623 -3.41 -70.72 53.16
CA GLU A 623 -4.34 -71.31 54.14
C GLU A 623 -5.15 -70.22 54.86
N SER A 624 -6.46 -70.17 54.67
CA SER A 624 -7.37 -69.26 55.39
C SER A 624 -7.86 -69.93 56.69
N PRO A 625 -7.89 -69.26 57.85
CA PRO A 625 -8.32 -69.89 59.09
C PRO A 625 -9.85 -70.07 59.16
N CYS A 626 -10.31 -71.22 59.66
CA CYS A 626 -11.72 -71.45 59.99
C CYS A 626 -11.87 -72.34 61.24
N GLU A 627 -11.91 -71.73 62.42
CA GLU A 627 -12.15 -72.44 63.68
C GLU A 627 -13.64 -72.73 63.89
N ILE A 628 -13.96 -73.88 64.48
CA ILE A 628 -15.34 -74.29 64.74
C ILE A 628 -15.49 -74.69 66.21
N LEU A 629 -16.47 -74.11 66.90
CA LEU A 629 -16.79 -74.44 68.29
C LEU A 629 -18.03 -75.34 68.34
N LEU A 630 -17.91 -76.54 68.93
CA LEU A 630 -19.06 -77.39 69.22
C LEU A 630 -19.49 -77.27 70.67
N VAL A 631 -20.80 -77.21 70.89
CA VAL A 631 -21.39 -77.06 72.23
C VAL A 631 -21.79 -78.42 72.78
N PRO A 632 -21.31 -78.83 73.98
CA PRO A 632 -21.76 -80.08 74.61
C PRO A 632 -23.28 -80.11 74.82
N ASN A 633 -23.89 -81.27 74.67
CA ASN A 633 -25.36 -81.41 74.72
C ASN A 633 -25.97 -81.01 76.08
N ASP A 634 -25.23 -81.23 77.17
CA ASP A 634 -25.60 -80.95 78.55
C ASP A 634 -25.29 -79.50 79.01
N THR A 635 -24.68 -78.69 78.15
CA THR A 635 -24.40 -77.28 78.44
C THR A 635 -25.67 -76.44 78.31
N ALA A 636 -25.97 -75.64 79.34
CA ALA A 636 -27.04 -74.64 79.27
C ALA A 636 -26.68 -73.55 78.26
N THR A 637 -27.58 -73.28 77.31
CA THR A 637 -27.38 -72.33 76.22
C THR A 637 -28.35 -71.15 76.32
N GLY A 638 -28.06 -70.09 75.58
CA GLY A 638 -28.95 -68.96 75.34
C GLY A 638 -28.76 -68.39 73.94
N ALA A 639 -29.32 -67.19 73.72
CA ALA A 639 -29.29 -66.52 72.44
C ALA A 639 -28.99 -65.02 72.58
N LEU A 640 -28.19 -64.48 71.64
CA LEU A 640 -28.01 -63.05 71.46
C LEU A 640 -28.94 -62.55 70.35
N VAL A 641 -29.61 -61.43 70.62
CA VAL A 641 -30.46 -60.76 69.64
C VAL A 641 -30.21 -59.26 69.69
N GLY A 642 -30.13 -58.62 68.53
CA GLY A 642 -29.96 -57.17 68.48
C GLY A 642 -30.09 -56.59 67.09
N TYR A 643 -29.66 -55.35 66.92
CA TYR A 643 -29.60 -54.67 65.63
C TYR A 643 -28.30 -53.88 65.48
N VAL A 644 -27.91 -53.61 64.24
CA VAL A 644 -26.74 -52.78 63.90
C VAL A 644 -27.21 -51.42 63.40
N TYR A 645 -26.58 -50.35 63.88
CA TYR A 645 -27.02 -48.97 63.61
C TYR A 645 -25.85 -48.01 63.39
N ASP A 646 -26.10 -46.89 62.71
CA ASP A 646 -25.11 -45.81 62.56
C ASP A 646 -24.96 -45.07 63.89
N SER A 647 -23.75 -45.04 64.45
CA SER A 647 -23.48 -44.47 65.76
C SER A 647 -23.68 -42.94 65.83
N ARG A 648 -23.78 -42.24 64.70
CA ARG A 648 -24.07 -40.79 64.63
C ARG A 648 -25.57 -40.51 64.54
N SER A 649 -26.36 -41.45 64.01
CA SER A 649 -27.80 -41.30 63.84
C SER A 649 -28.64 -42.00 64.92
N GLU A 650 -28.12 -43.10 65.48
CA GLU A 650 -28.74 -44.03 66.45
C GLU A 650 -30.06 -44.72 65.99
N THR A 651 -30.74 -44.14 65.00
CA THR A 651 -32.02 -44.59 64.45
C THR A 651 -31.86 -45.31 63.11
N MET A 652 -30.88 -44.93 62.30
CA MET A 652 -30.57 -45.59 61.03
C MET A 652 -30.05 -47.01 61.27
N ARG A 653 -30.70 -48.00 60.66
CA ARG A 653 -30.29 -49.41 60.70
C ARG A 653 -29.46 -49.74 59.46
N ILE A 654 -28.33 -50.43 59.67
CA ILE A 654 -27.36 -50.69 58.60
C ILE A 654 -27.34 -52.18 58.31
N PRO A 655 -27.45 -52.61 57.03
CA PRO A 655 -27.15 -53.98 56.65
C PRO A 655 -25.72 -54.34 57.04
N ALA A 656 -25.54 -55.40 57.82
CA ALA A 656 -24.26 -55.75 58.41
C ALA A 656 -24.13 -57.26 58.58
N THR A 657 -22.89 -57.74 58.65
CA THR A 657 -22.58 -59.09 59.12
C THR A 657 -22.19 -59.00 60.58
N VAL A 658 -22.84 -59.78 61.43
CA VAL A 658 -22.52 -59.89 62.86
C VAL A 658 -21.82 -61.23 63.07
N SER A 659 -20.68 -61.25 63.74
CA SER A 659 -19.89 -62.47 63.96
C SER A 659 -19.44 -62.62 65.41
N ILE A 660 -19.29 -63.88 65.82
CA ILE A 660 -18.60 -64.31 67.04
C ILE A 660 -17.61 -65.37 66.56
N ASP A 661 -16.35 -65.26 66.97
CA ASP A 661 -15.31 -66.20 66.56
C ASP A 661 -15.71 -67.65 66.87
N GLY A 662 -15.61 -68.52 65.88
CA GLY A 662 -15.95 -69.94 65.99
C GLY A 662 -17.44 -70.30 65.82
N TYR A 663 -18.31 -69.33 65.51
CA TYR A 663 -19.75 -69.53 65.27
C TYR A 663 -20.20 -68.94 63.93
N SER A 664 -21.34 -69.43 63.41
CA SER A 664 -21.97 -68.86 62.21
C SER A 664 -22.23 -67.36 62.36
N PRO A 665 -21.75 -66.53 61.43
CA PRO A 665 -22.12 -65.13 61.41
C PRO A 665 -23.60 -64.98 61.06
N ALA A 666 -24.27 -64.01 61.68
CA ALA A 666 -25.65 -63.65 61.39
C ALA A 666 -25.67 -62.47 60.41
N LYS A 667 -26.30 -62.65 59.24
CA LYS A 667 -26.56 -61.55 58.30
C LYS A 667 -27.73 -60.72 58.82
N TYR A 668 -27.48 -59.43 59.06
CA TYR A 668 -28.49 -58.45 59.43
C TYR A 668 -28.88 -57.63 58.20
N PRO A 669 -30.11 -57.71 57.68
CA PRO A 669 -30.51 -57.01 56.46
C PRO A 669 -30.79 -55.51 56.66
N GLY A 670 -30.45 -54.93 57.82
CA GLY A 670 -30.78 -53.55 58.16
C GLY A 670 -32.24 -53.34 58.60
N LYS A 671 -32.99 -54.42 58.89
CA LYS A 671 -34.35 -54.36 59.42
C LYS A 671 -34.62 -55.51 60.38
N GLY A 672 -35.50 -55.31 61.36
CA GLY A 672 -35.76 -56.28 62.42
C GLY A 672 -34.57 -56.42 63.37
N THR A 673 -34.32 -57.64 63.85
CA THR A 673 -33.15 -57.99 64.67
C THR A 673 -32.36 -59.13 64.02
N TRP A 674 -31.04 -59.11 64.19
CA TRP A 674 -30.21 -60.30 64.01
C TRP A 674 -30.32 -61.20 65.24
N ARG A 675 -30.07 -62.50 65.06
CA ARG A 675 -30.18 -63.50 66.14
C ARG A 675 -29.10 -64.57 65.98
N MET A 676 -28.44 -64.91 67.08
CA MET A 676 -27.52 -66.05 67.23
C MET A 676 -27.99 -66.91 68.40
N THR A 677 -28.19 -68.21 68.19
CA THR A 677 -28.71 -69.18 69.18
C THR A 677 -27.68 -70.24 69.54
N ASN A 678 -28.01 -71.09 70.52
CA ASN A 678 -27.16 -72.20 70.98
C ASN A 678 -25.78 -71.76 71.50
N LEU A 679 -25.67 -70.55 72.04
CA LEU A 679 -24.43 -70.06 72.65
C LEU A 679 -24.39 -70.52 74.12
N PRO A 680 -23.29 -71.12 74.61
CA PRO A 680 -23.12 -71.36 76.04
C PRO A 680 -23.29 -70.07 76.87
N ALA A 681 -23.83 -70.17 78.09
CA ALA A 681 -23.92 -69.01 78.98
C ALA A 681 -22.51 -68.42 79.26
N GLY A 682 -22.35 -67.10 79.12
CA GLY A 682 -21.06 -66.44 79.25
C GLY A 682 -20.99 -65.07 78.57
N PHE A 683 -19.79 -64.46 78.53
CA PHE A 683 -19.54 -63.19 77.84
C PHE A 683 -18.86 -63.44 76.49
N TYR A 684 -19.32 -62.76 75.45
CA TYR A 684 -18.82 -62.89 74.09
C TYR A 684 -18.49 -61.53 73.49
N ASN A 685 -17.35 -61.44 72.82
CA ASN A 685 -17.04 -60.31 71.95
C ASN A 685 -17.76 -60.49 70.61
N VAL A 686 -18.77 -59.66 70.37
CA VAL A 686 -19.58 -59.69 69.15
C VAL A 686 -19.10 -58.60 68.22
N ARG A 687 -18.63 -58.97 67.03
CA ARG A 687 -18.14 -58.05 66.00
C ARG A 687 -19.25 -57.77 64.98
N ALA A 688 -19.33 -56.53 64.49
CA ALA A 688 -20.17 -56.17 63.35
C ALA A 688 -19.36 -55.45 62.27
N THR A 689 -19.57 -55.86 61.01
CA THR A 689 -18.94 -55.28 59.82
C THR A 689 -20.00 -54.87 58.80
N ALA A 690 -19.78 -53.72 58.15
CA ALA A 690 -20.64 -53.22 57.08
C ALA A 690 -19.83 -52.37 56.11
N ASP A 691 -20.18 -52.45 54.83
CA ASP A 691 -19.52 -51.68 53.78
C ASP A 691 -19.67 -50.17 54.02
N GLY A 692 -18.55 -49.45 53.91
CA GLY A 692 -18.51 -48.01 54.19
C GLY A 692 -18.47 -47.64 55.68
N TYR A 693 -18.36 -48.61 56.60
CA TYR A 693 -18.21 -48.36 58.05
C TYR A 693 -16.91 -48.96 58.61
N TYR A 694 -16.41 -48.39 59.70
CA TYR A 694 -15.40 -49.02 60.56
C TYR A 694 -16.06 -50.17 61.33
N GLU A 695 -15.35 -51.29 61.45
CA GLU A 695 -15.81 -52.41 62.27
C GLU A 695 -15.92 -52.00 63.74
N ALA A 696 -16.86 -52.61 64.47
CA ALA A 696 -16.98 -52.43 65.90
C ALA A 696 -17.15 -53.79 66.59
N THR A 697 -16.60 -53.89 67.80
CA THR A 697 -16.76 -55.06 68.67
C THR A 697 -17.43 -54.63 69.97
N ARG A 698 -18.39 -55.42 70.45
CA ARG A 698 -19.10 -55.20 71.70
C ARG A 698 -19.14 -56.49 72.52
N GLU A 699 -18.77 -56.41 73.79
CA GLU A 699 -18.98 -57.51 74.72
C GLU A 699 -20.48 -57.62 75.08
N CYS A 700 -21.04 -58.82 74.91
CA CYS A 700 -22.43 -59.14 75.18
C CYS A 700 -22.51 -60.42 76.02
N GLN A 701 -23.35 -60.39 77.05
CA GLN A 701 -23.57 -61.53 77.93
C GLN A 701 -24.70 -62.41 77.39
N VAL A 702 -24.48 -63.71 77.32
CA VAL A 702 -25.50 -64.74 77.09
C VAL A 702 -25.95 -65.28 78.44
N MET A 703 -27.22 -65.08 78.77
CA MET A 703 -27.85 -65.70 79.93
C MET A 703 -28.35 -67.12 79.60
N PRO A 704 -28.26 -68.08 80.54
CA PRO A 704 -28.80 -69.41 80.35
C PRO A 704 -30.34 -69.37 80.30
N SER A 705 -30.94 -69.99 79.30
CA SER A 705 -32.40 -70.16 79.19
C SER A 705 -32.72 -71.56 78.65
N ASP A 706 -33.62 -72.27 79.33
CA ASP A 706 -34.08 -73.62 78.90
C ASP A 706 -34.98 -73.57 77.66
N ASP A 707 -35.48 -72.40 77.29
CA ASP A 707 -36.34 -72.19 76.13
C ASP A 707 -35.75 -71.06 75.27
N ASP A 708 -35.72 -71.25 73.94
CA ASP A 708 -35.17 -70.35 72.91
C ASP A 708 -35.85 -68.96 72.83
N LYS A 709 -36.57 -68.53 73.87
CA LYS A 709 -37.46 -67.37 73.91
C LYS A 709 -37.01 -66.24 74.82
N GLU A 710 -36.04 -66.49 75.71
CA GLU A 710 -35.45 -65.47 76.57
C GLU A 710 -34.12 -64.99 75.94
N TYR A 711 -34.13 -63.77 75.39
CA TYR A 711 -33.01 -63.26 74.57
C TYR A 711 -32.17 -62.26 75.34
N SER A 712 -30.85 -62.39 75.23
CA SER A 712 -29.92 -61.39 75.76
C SER A 712 -29.64 -60.31 74.70
N PRO A 713 -29.92 -59.03 74.97
CA PRO A 713 -29.83 -57.97 73.97
C PRO A 713 -28.38 -57.56 73.65
N CYS A 714 -28.05 -57.41 72.38
CA CYS A 714 -26.72 -57.02 71.91
C CYS A 714 -26.81 -56.07 70.71
N ASN A 715 -26.88 -54.75 70.93
CA ASN A 715 -26.96 -53.78 69.82
C ASN A 715 -25.58 -53.19 69.51
N ILE A 716 -25.20 -53.04 68.25
CA ILE A 716 -23.84 -52.62 67.87
C ILE A 716 -23.93 -51.36 67.00
N GLY A 717 -23.22 -50.30 67.39
CA GLY A 717 -23.13 -49.05 66.64
C GLY A 717 -21.88 -49.02 65.77
N LEU A 718 -22.00 -48.68 64.49
CA LEU A 718 -20.89 -48.54 63.55
C LEU A 718 -20.66 -47.08 63.15
N VAL A 719 -19.40 -46.71 62.91
CA VAL A 719 -19.01 -45.36 62.47
C VAL A 719 -18.73 -45.36 60.97
N ALA A 720 -19.37 -44.48 60.20
CA ALA A 720 -19.14 -44.38 58.75
C ALA A 720 -17.70 -43.91 58.41
N LYS A 721 -17.08 -44.57 57.44
CA LYS A 721 -15.79 -44.18 56.82
C LYS A 721 -16.05 -42.99 55.90
N SER A 722 -15.37 -41.86 56.12
CA SER A 722 -15.55 -40.65 55.29
C SER A 722 -15.00 -40.85 53.88
N THR A 723 -15.82 -40.66 52.86
CA THR A 723 -15.38 -40.56 51.47
C THR A 723 -14.89 -39.13 51.19
N GLY A 724 -13.60 -38.89 51.41
CA GLY A 724 -12.92 -37.65 51.00
C GLY A 724 -11.99 -37.06 52.05
N GLY A 725 -10.69 -37.33 51.89
CA GLY A 725 -9.62 -36.80 52.72
C GLY A 725 -8.60 -37.88 53.05
N ALA A 726 -7.36 -37.73 52.55
CA ALA A 726 -6.27 -38.65 52.78
C ALA A 726 -6.14 -38.99 54.27
N VAL A 727 -6.28 -40.28 54.60
CA VAL A 727 -5.95 -40.80 55.92
C VAL A 727 -4.47 -41.16 55.87
N VAL A 728 -3.66 -40.38 56.57
CA VAL A 728 -2.30 -40.78 56.92
C VAL A 728 -2.43 -41.71 58.13
N GLU A 729 -2.09 -42.99 57.95
CA GLU A 729 -1.91 -43.90 59.08
C GLU A 729 -0.71 -43.42 59.89
N ALA A 730 -0.94 -43.08 61.16
CA ALA A 730 0.13 -42.84 62.10
C ALA A 730 0.47 -44.18 62.77
N GLU A 731 1.52 -44.83 62.29
CA GLU A 731 2.22 -45.87 63.03
C GLU A 731 2.85 -45.23 64.26
N TYR A 732 2.43 -45.69 65.44
CA TYR A 732 3.09 -45.39 66.69
C TYR A 732 4.37 -46.22 66.77
N ASP A 733 5.52 -45.57 66.66
CA ASP A 733 6.72 -46.08 67.33
C ASP A 733 7.51 -44.97 68.02
N THR A 734 8.10 -45.39 69.13
CA THR A 734 8.58 -44.59 70.27
C THR A 734 10.01 -44.06 70.08
N PRO A 735 10.49 -43.15 70.96
CA PRO A 735 11.41 -42.09 70.59
C PRO A 735 12.87 -42.38 70.99
N THR A 736 13.85 -41.89 70.22
CA THR A 736 15.08 -41.35 70.82
C THR A 736 15.65 -40.18 70.03
N THR A 737 15.95 -39.14 70.80
CA THR A 737 16.31 -37.75 70.53
C THR A 737 17.75 -37.57 70.02
N LYS A 738 17.99 -36.49 69.26
CA LYS A 738 18.97 -35.39 69.48
C LYS A 738 19.21 -34.63 68.15
N VAL A 739 19.21 -33.30 68.02
CA VAL A 739 19.22 -32.16 68.96
C VAL A 739 18.79 -30.86 68.23
N GLN A 740 17.91 -30.10 68.90
CA GLN A 740 17.77 -28.64 69.15
C GLN A 740 18.31 -27.64 68.09
N VAL A 741 17.65 -26.50 67.80
CA VAL A 741 17.51 -25.33 68.69
C VAL A 741 16.54 -24.26 68.11
N TYR A 742 15.58 -23.81 68.96
CA TYR A 742 15.06 -22.44 69.26
C TYR A 742 14.64 -21.46 68.12
N SER A 743 13.75 -20.47 68.27
CA SER A 743 12.94 -19.88 69.35
C SER A 743 11.96 -18.86 68.73
N ASP A 744 10.94 -18.50 69.49
CA ASP A 744 9.89 -17.52 69.18
C ASP A 744 10.31 -16.09 68.78
N SER A 745 9.38 -15.46 68.05
CA SER A 745 8.87 -14.07 68.17
C SER A 745 9.47 -12.89 67.36
N CYS A 746 8.53 -12.27 66.64
CA CYS A 746 8.28 -10.83 66.35
C CYS A 746 9.15 -9.97 65.40
N SER A 747 8.45 -9.47 64.36
CA SER A 747 8.46 -8.13 63.74
C SER A 747 9.72 -7.58 63.05
N ALA A 748 9.64 -7.41 61.71
CA ALA A 748 9.81 -6.16 60.94
C ALA A 748 9.90 -6.46 59.41
N THR A 749 9.19 -5.68 58.58
CA THR A 749 9.22 -5.66 57.09
C THR A 749 10.38 -4.78 56.56
N PRO A 750 10.62 -4.53 55.23
CA PRO A 750 9.96 -4.95 53.97
C PRO A 750 10.89 -5.36 52.78
N ALA A 751 10.32 -5.81 51.65
CA ALA A 751 10.61 -5.37 50.25
C ALA A 751 10.36 -6.47 49.18
N THR A 752 9.22 -6.39 48.46
CA THR A 752 9.08 -6.12 46.99
C THR A 752 9.15 -7.37 46.09
N ASN A 753 8.32 -7.64 45.08
CA ASN A 753 7.17 -7.00 44.42
C ASN A 753 6.42 -8.14 43.66
N ASN A 754 5.18 -8.46 44.01
CA ASN A 754 3.89 -7.99 43.45
C ASN A 754 3.33 -8.81 42.28
N ALA A 755 2.20 -9.43 42.62
CA ALA A 755 1.20 -10.09 41.82
C ALA A 755 0.20 -9.10 41.19
N HIS A 756 -0.36 -9.54 40.06
CA HIS A 756 -1.76 -9.45 39.60
C HIS A 756 -2.61 -8.16 39.75
N SER A 757 -3.31 -7.91 38.63
CA SER A 757 -4.76 -7.59 38.50
C SER A 757 -5.29 -6.15 38.45
N TRP A 758 -5.95 -5.89 37.31
CA TRP A 758 -7.28 -5.25 37.11
C TRP A 758 -7.42 -3.72 37.00
N MET A 759 -8.05 -3.37 35.86
CA MET A 759 -9.10 -2.37 35.62
C MET A 759 -8.83 -0.85 35.65
N ALA A 760 -9.36 -0.27 34.57
CA ALA A 760 -10.14 0.97 34.47
C ALA A 760 -9.42 2.30 34.18
N TRP A 761 -9.88 2.84 33.04
CA TRP A 761 -9.71 4.17 32.50
C TRP A 761 -10.28 5.26 33.42
N ALA A 762 -9.58 6.39 33.56
CA ALA A 762 -10.10 7.75 33.32
C ALA A 762 -9.09 8.85 33.69
N LEU A 763 -8.73 9.64 32.66
CA LEU A 763 -8.51 11.09 32.60
C LEU A 763 -7.95 11.88 33.82
N GLY A 764 -6.84 12.59 33.56
CA GLY A 764 -6.83 14.06 33.65
C GLY A 764 -5.71 14.72 34.46
N ILE A 765 -5.34 15.93 33.99
CA ILE A 765 -4.45 16.97 34.59
C ILE A 765 -2.99 16.80 34.09
N VAL A 766 -2.42 17.74 33.33
CA VAL A 766 -1.90 19.04 33.83
C VAL A 766 -2.13 20.20 32.86
N ALA A 767 -2.62 21.30 33.43
CA ALA A 767 -2.67 22.63 32.85
C ALA A 767 -1.37 23.42 33.12
N LEU A 768 -0.98 24.33 32.22
CA LEU A 768 -0.97 25.79 32.47
C LEU A 768 -0.36 26.60 31.29
N VAL A 769 -1.22 27.43 30.70
CA VAL A 769 -1.05 28.87 30.33
C VAL A 769 -0.01 29.25 29.25
N GLY A 770 -0.36 30.01 28.21
CA GLY A 770 -1.61 30.72 27.94
C GLY A 770 -1.56 31.62 26.69
N LEU A 771 -2.68 32.34 26.51
CA LEU A 771 -3.00 33.40 25.53
C LEU A 771 -2.99 32.99 24.04
N GLY A 772 -4.06 33.17 23.25
CA GLY A 772 -5.34 33.81 23.50
C GLY A 772 -6.15 33.90 22.21
N ILE A 773 -7.39 34.37 22.37
CA ILE A 773 -8.32 34.91 21.36
C ILE A 773 -9.31 33.91 20.72
N ARG A 774 -10.56 34.05 21.18
CA ARG A 774 -11.82 33.55 20.63
C ARG A 774 -12.11 34.10 19.23
N ARG A 775 -12.78 33.34 18.37
CA ARG A 775 -14.21 33.56 18.04
C ARG A 775 -14.80 32.47 17.13
N ARG A 776 -16.10 32.32 17.31
CA ARG A 776 -17.07 31.43 16.70
C ARG A 776 -17.53 31.96 15.32
N LEU A 777 -18.13 31.04 14.54
CA LEU A 777 -19.06 31.22 13.41
C LEU A 777 -18.44 31.50 12.02
N SER A 778 -18.36 30.46 11.18
CA SER A 778 -19.24 30.22 10.02
C SER A 778 -18.72 29.01 9.24
#